data_AF-A0A1M7L879-F1
#
_entry.id   AF-A0A1M7L879-F1
#
_cell.length_a   1.000
_cell.length_b   1.000
_cell.length_c   1.000
_cell.angle_alpha   90.00
_cell.angle_beta   90.00
_cell.angle_gamma   90.00
#
_symmetry.space_group_name_H-M   'P 1'
#
loop_
_entity.id
_entity.type
_entity.pdbx_description
1 polymer ?
#
loop_
_entity_poly.entity_id
_entity_poly.type
_entity_poly.pdbx_seq_one_letter_code
_entity_poly.pdbx_strand_id
1 'polypeptide(L)'
;MNKITRHPLSALGYKFVEQQFLPKGKDEYYLRNKQNRTETDYRNLNAREIELLVRNNNQSDDWNKILVADAFNPDLVKNCKFFGLVRIGKLEPCFLEYHNLRMPVGIYNSTIISCDIGDNVVIDNVHYLSHYILGNEVVLVNVNEMATTSHAKFGNGIVKEGEPEEVRIWLELCNENGGRKVAPFSGMLPGDAWLWSRYRADEALQSQFLAFTQKAFDHKRGYYGKVGDRCIIKNSLIIKDVWIGSDAYIKGANKLKNLTIHSTPEASTQIGEGCEMVNGIVSEGCTIFYGVKAVRFLMASHSQLKYGARLINSYLGSNATISCCEVLNSLIFPAHEQHHNNSFLCAALLQGQSNMAAGATVGSNHNSRGADGELVAGRGFWPGLCVSLKHNSRFATFALVTKGDYPAELDIPLPFALISNDVHRNELRVMPAYWFQYNMYALARNAWKYKDRDKRIEKTQHLEFHFLGPDSMSEVLEAIYILEKLCGLAFFRQFPQDQTPNVELTRNKGKELLETKDPILQRLDIFAEGWENSSRKVRVVKVMEAYRIYKQLLLYYPIHCILENLDEAAPLKPEDIHAMIGNKNTDLASWSNVGGQMIQEADLEAIISSIKKGRISSWSKLHKQYKHLGDDYASSKTVHAFRLLMKDQGSKEVSEELLEKMLFSAIEFRSWLSEQVLLSRKKDYDNKFRNMVYQSLDERDLVLGSLDHNSFIREDRDACRSFLEKSHRWLDNISTKTLRSK
;
A
#
# COMPACT_ATOMS: atom_id res chain seq x y z
N MET A 1 -17.41 33.39 25.24
CA MET A 1 -18.79 33.34 25.77
C MET A 1 -19.39 32.00 25.38
N ASN A 2 -19.80 31.17 26.35
CA ASN A 2 -20.33 29.83 26.06
C ASN A 2 -21.77 29.98 25.51
N LYS A 3 -22.07 29.42 24.33
CA LYS A 3 -23.42 29.48 23.72
C LYS A 3 -24.23 28.24 24.11
N ILE A 4 -24.71 28.18 25.34
CA ILE A 4 -25.68 27.15 25.76
C ILE A 4 -27.08 27.64 25.39
N THR A 5 -27.75 26.96 24.46
CA THR A 5 -29.13 27.27 24.04
C THR A 5 -30.12 26.33 24.73
N ARG A 6 -31.27 26.85 25.20
CA ARG A 6 -32.34 26.06 25.83
C ARG A 6 -33.44 25.79 24.81
N HIS A 7 -33.89 24.53 24.75
CA HIS A 7 -34.98 24.08 23.89
C HIS A 7 -35.94 23.18 24.69
N PRO A 8 -37.24 23.11 24.34
CA PRO A 8 -38.17 22.17 24.95
C PRO A 8 -37.71 20.71 24.79
N LEU A 9 -38.03 19.85 25.76
CA LEU A 9 -37.69 18.41 25.70
C LEU A 9 -38.27 17.74 24.44
N SER A 10 -39.46 18.15 24.01
CA SER A 10 -40.13 17.66 22.80
C SER A 10 -39.41 17.98 21.49
N ALA A 11 -38.31 18.75 21.53
CA ALA A 11 -37.46 19.00 20.37
C ALA A 11 -36.23 18.07 20.32
N LEU A 12 -35.96 17.31 21.39
CA LEU A 12 -34.80 16.42 21.46
C LEU A 12 -34.98 15.25 20.48
N GLY A 13 -34.01 15.09 19.57
CA GLY A 13 -34.06 14.05 18.54
C GLY A 13 -34.82 14.43 17.26
N TYR A 14 -35.31 15.66 17.14
CA TYR A 14 -35.95 16.20 15.94
C TYR A 14 -35.16 17.38 15.36
N LYS A 15 -35.51 17.80 14.13
CA LYS A 15 -34.85 18.89 13.40
C LYS A 15 -33.35 18.65 13.20
N PHE A 16 -32.98 17.40 12.96
CA PHE A 16 -31.61 16.98 12.68
C PHE A 16 -31.03 17.73 11.47
N VAL A 17 -31.87 17.97 10.46
CA VAL A 17 -31.56 18.80 9.31
C VAL A 17 -32.29 20.13 9.45
N GLU A 18 -31.56 21.23 9.34
CA GLU A 18 -32.16 22.57 9.35
C GLU A 18 -33.07 22.75 8.12
N GLN A 19 -34.19 23.46 8.31
CA GLN A 19 -35.25 23.59 7.30
C GLN A 19 -34.74 24.08 5.93
N GLN A 20 -33.73 24.95 5.92
CA GLN A 20 -33.14 25.50 4.69
C GLN A 20 -32.39 24.47 3.84
N PHE A 21 -31.96 23.35 4.43
CA PHE A 21 -31.27 22.25 3.75
C PHE A 21 -32.21 21.09 3.40
N LEU A 22 -33.51 21.23 3.66
CA LEU A 22 -34.51 20.23 3.29
C LEU A 22 -35.06 20.49 1.88
N PRO A 23 -35.03 19.49 0.98
CA PRO A 23 -35.70 19.60 -0.31
C PRO A 23 -37.20 19.83 -0.16
N LYS A 24 -37.81 20.51 -1.13
CA LYS A 24 -39.26 20.77 -1.14
C LYS A 24 -40.06 19.45 -1.04
N GLY A 25 -40.99 19.40 -0.08
CA GLY A 25 -41.84 18.23 0.15
C GLY A 25 -41.16 17.04 0.83
N LYS A 26 -39.93 17.19 1.32
CA LYS A 26 -39.22 16.18 2.12
C LYS A 26 -39.14 16.63 3.59
N ASP A 27 -39.16 15.66 4.49
CA ASP A 27 -38.91 15.85 5.92
C ASP A 27 -37.44 15.53 6.26
N GLU A 28 -37.07 15.61 7.54
CA GLU A 28 -35.70 15.29 7.99
C GLU A 28 -35.30 13.81 7.83
N TYR A 29 -36.26 12.91 7.60
CA TYR A 29 -36.02 11.46 7.55
C TYR A 29 -35.80 10.93 6.14
N TYR A 30 -35.96 11.74 5.09
CA TYR A 30 -35.89 11.24 3.71
C TYR A 30 -34.57 10.54 3.34
N LEU A 31 -33.41 11.04 3.81
CA LEU A 31 -32.12 10.38 3.58
C LEU A 31 -31.95 9.16 4.47
N ARG A 32 -32.36 9.25 5.74
CA ARG A 32 -32.41 8.11 6.66
C ARG A 32 -33.19 6.95 6.05
N ASN A 33 -34.38 7.21 5.53
CA ASN A 33 -35.23 6.20 4.88
C ASN A 33 -34.63 5.65 3.59
N LYS A 34 -33.78 6.42 2.89
CA LYS A 34 -33.02 5.93 1.73
C LYS A 34 -31.81 5.09 2.15
N GLN A 35 -31.20 5.39 3.30
CA GLN A 35 -30.06 4.66 3.85
C GLN A 35 -30.48 3.33 4.47
N ASN A 36 -31.59 3.33 5.20
CA ASN A 36 -32.17 2.12 5.77
C ASN A 36 -32.85 1.33 4.65
N ARG A 37 -32.27 0.17 4.32
CA ARG A 37 -32.74 -0.71 3.24
C ARG A 37 -33.45 -1.95 3.78
N THR A 38 -33.89 -1.91 5.04
CA THR A 38 -34.65 -3.02 5.61
C THR A 38 -35.98 -3.19 4.88
N GLU A 39 -36.40 -4.44 4.73
CA GLU A 39 -37.74 -4.82 4.25
C GLU A 39 -38.74 -4.96 5.41
N THR A 40 -38.32 -4.68 6.64
CA THR A 40 -39.19 -4.72 7.82
C THR A 40 -40.31 -3.69 7.70
N ASP A 41 -41.55 -4.18 7.67
CA ASP A 41 -42.71 -3.35 7.90
C ASP A 41 -42.81 -2.98 9.37
N TYR A 42 -42.77 -1.67 9.66
CA TYR A 42 -42.85 -1.15 11.01
C TYR A 42 -44.27 -0.68 11.32
N ARG A 43 -44.78 -1.10 12.47
CA ARG A 43 -46.08 -0.66 13.02
C ARG A 43 -45.90 0.16 14.29
N ASN A 44 -46.96 0.85 14.70
CA ASN A 44 -47.01 1.48 16.01
C ASN A 44 -47.05 0.42 17.12
N LEU A 45 -46.58 0.81 18.30
CA LEU A 45 -46.81 0.05 19.53
C LEU A 45 -48.31 -0.02 19.84
N ASN A 46 -48.76 -1.18 20.32
CA ASN A 46 -50.10 -1.31 20.90
C ASN A 46 -50.11 -0.94 22.39
N ALA A 47 -51.31 -0.76 22.96
CA ALA A 47 -51.46 -0.32 24.35
C ALA A 47 -50.77 -1.26 25.36
N ARG A 48 -50.82 -2.58 25.14
CA ARG A 48 -50.18 -3.57 26.02
C ARG A 48 -48.65 -3.48 25.94
N GLU A 49 -48.09 -3.27 24.74
CA GLU A 49 -46.65 -3.09 24.56
C GLU A 49 -46.17 -1.82 25.27
N ILE A 50 -46.90 -0.71 25.18
CA ILE A 50 -46.58 0.54 25.88
C ILE A 50 -46.59 0.33 27.40
N GLU A 51 -47.62 -0.33 27.94
CA GLU A 51 -47.72 -0.63 29.37
C GLU A 51 -46.51 -1.46 29.85
N LEU A 52 -46.14 -2.50 29.10
CA LEU A 52 -44.98 -3.33 29.42
C LEU A 52 -43.67 -2.55 29.37
N LEU A 53 -43.48 -1.69 28.36
CA LEU A 53 -42.30 -0.83 28.26
C LEU A 53 -42.21 0.13 29.45
N VAL A 54 -43.31 0.77 29.84
CA VAL A 54 -43.35 1.66 31.03
C VAL A 54 -43.06 0.86 32.31
N ARG A 55 -43.65 -0.32 32.48
CA ARG A 55 -43.39 -1.22 33.63
C ARG A 55 -41.92 -1.66 33.70
N ASN A 56 -41.28 -1.85 32.55
CA ASN A 56 -39.86 -2.13 32.42
C ASN A 56 -38.98 -0.87 32.60
N ASN A 57 -39.54 0.22 33.13
CA ASN A 57 -38.88 1.48 33.44
C ASN A 57 -38.26 2.15 32.21
N ASN A 58 -38.90 1.98 31.05
CA ASN A 58 -38.57 2.74 29.85
C ASN A 58 -39.32 4.07 29.82
N GLN A 59 -38.73 5.07 29.19
CA GLN A 59 -39.30 6.41 29.02
C GLN A 59 -39.24 6.81 27.55
N SER A 60 -40.23 7.56 27.09
CA SER A 60 -40.26 8.15 25.76
C SER A 60 -40.86 9.55 25.82
N ASP A 61 -40.39 10.44 24.95
CA ASP A 61 -41.02 11.74 24.69
C ASP A 61 -42.36 11.62 23.96
N ASP A 62 -42.46 10.68 23.01
CA ASP A 62 -43.68 10.34 22.28
C ASP A 62 -43.66 8.87 21.83
N TRP A 63 -44.49 8.03 22.47
CA TRP A 63 -44.60 6.60 22.15
C TRP A 63 -45.06 6.34 20.70
N ASN A 64 -45.74 7.29 20.04
CA ASN A 64 -46.12 7.15 18.63
C ASN A 64 -44.92 7.27 17.67
N LYS A 65 -43.75 7.65 18.18
CA LYS A 65 -42.50 7.71 17.41
C LYS A 65 -41.62 6.50 17.62
N ILE A 66 -42.08 5.52 18.40
CA ILE A 66 -41.45 4.22 18.53
C ILE A 66 -42.21 3.25 17.65
N LEU A 67 -41.57 2.84 16.55
CA LEU A 67 -42.12 1.88 15.61
C LEU A 67 -41.41 0.54 15.75
N VAL A 68 -42.15 -0.54 15.63
CA VAL A 68 -41.64 -1.88 15.91
C VAL A 68 -42.01 -2.86 14.81
N ALA A 69 -41.18 -3.88 14.59
CA ALA A 69 -41.52 -5.02 13.75
C ALA A 69 -42.66 -5.86 14.37
N ASP A 70 -43.33 -6.68 13.56
CA ASP A 70 -44.43 -7.52 14.06
C ASP A 70 -44.01 -8.47 15.19
N ALA A 71 -42.84 -9.10 15.06
CA ALA A 71 -42.27 -10.01 16.06
C ALA A 71 -41.42 -9.28 17.13
N PHE A 72 -41.78 -8.04 17.47
CA PHE A 72 -41.15 -7.30 18.57
C PHE A 72 -41.60 -7.83 19.93
N ASN A 73 -40.65 -7.95 20.86
CA ASN A 73 -40.91 -8.35 22.24
C ASN A 73 -40.54 -7.22 23.24
N PRO A 74 -41.53 -6.56 23.87
CA PRO A 74 -41.27 -5.48 24.83
C PRO A 74 -40.60 -5.95 26.14
N ASP A 75 -40.62 -7.25 26.46
CA ASP A 75 -39.95 -7.79 27.66
C ASP A 75 -38.42 -7.73 27.56
N LEU A 76 -37.88 -7.57 26.35
CA LEU A 76 -36.44 -7.47 26.08
C LEU A 76 -35.96 -6.02 25.99
N VAL A 77 -36.79 -5.06 26.40
CA VAL A 77 -36.44 -3.64 26.44
C VAL A 77 -36.64 -3.09 27.85
N LYS A 78 -35.57 -2.68 28.54
CA LYS A 78 -35.61 -2.27 29.96
C LYS A 78 -34.71 -1.08 30.27
N ASN A 79 -35.15 -0.22 31.20
CA ASN A 79 -34.39 0.93 31.69
C ASN A 79 -33.85 1.86 30.58
N CYS A 80 -34.58 2.01 29.47
CA CYS A 80 -34.14 2.83 28.34
C CYS A 80 -34.89 4.16 28.24
N LYS A 81 -34.26 5.14 27.59
CA LYS A 81 -34.87 6.43 27.26
C LYS A 81 -34.88 6.62 25.75
N PHE A 82 -36.05 6.87 25.18
CA PHE A 82 -36.23 7.04 23.75
C PHE A 82 -36.64 8.48 23.42
N PHE A 83 -36.00 9.06 22.41
CA PHE A 83 -36.32 10.39 21.90
C PHE A 83 -36.36 10.38 20.37
N GLY A 84 -37.27 11.15 19.77
CA GLY A 84 -37.35 11.20 18.31
C GLY A 84 -37.92 9.92 17.69
N LEU A 85 -37.75 9.76 16.38
CA LEU A 85 -38.24 8.59 15.64
C LEU A 85 -37.30 7.40 15.83
N VAL A 86 -37.71 6.38 16.57
CA VAL A 86 -36.96 5.13 16.77
C VAL A 86 -37.69 3.96 16.11
N ARG A 87 -36.97 3.16 15.33
CA ARG A 87 -37.52 1.94 14.71
C ARG A 87 -36.77 0.72 15.22
N ILE A 88 -37.47 -0.29 15.70
CA ILE A 88 -36.90 -1.47 16.34
C ILE A 88 -37.32 -2.72 15.58
N GLY A 89 -36.35 -3.51 15.14
CA GLY A 89 -36.56 -4.81 14.51
C GLY A 89 -37.12 -5.85 15.47
N LYS A 90 -37.03 -7.11 15.06
CA LYS A 90 -37.44 -8.27 15.86
C LYS A 90 -36.53 -8.41 17.07
N LEU A 91 -37.09 -8.86 18.20
CA LEU A 91 -36.32 -9.17 19.40
C LEU A 91 -36.77 -10.52 19.94
N GLU A 92 -35.98 -11.55 19.68
CA GLU A 92 -36.24 -12.91 20.14
C GLU A 92 -35.53 -13.20 21.47
N PRO A 93 -36.09 -14.04 22.36
CA PRO A 93 -35.52 -14.36 23.66
C PRO A 93 -34.33 -15.34 23.53
N CYS A 94 -33.27 -14.91 22.85
CA CYS A 94 -32.01 -15.62 22.68
C CYS A 94 -30.82 -14.77 23.17
N PHE A 95 -29.60 -15.27 23.00
CA PHE A 95 -28.37 -14.52 23.29
C PHE A 95 -27.45 -14.54 22.07
N LEU A 96 -26.68 -13.47 21.90
CA LEU A 96 -25.58 -13.43 20.96
C LEU A 96 -24.28 -13.80 21.66
N GLU A 97 -23.46 -14.59 21.00
CA GLU A 97 -22.14 -15.02 21.48
C GLU A 97 -21.06 -14.66 20.47
N TYR A 98 -19.99 -14.03 20.97
CA TYR A 98 -18.76 -13.87 20.23
C TYR A 98 -17.56 -14.05 21.13
N HIS A 99 -16.77 -15.09 20.83
CA HIS A 99 -15.79 -15.62 21.77
C HIS A 99 -16.43 -15.86 23.15
N ASN A 100 -15.91 -15.24 24.21
CA ASN A 100 -16.43 -15.41 25.57
C ASN A 100 -17.45 -14.32 25.98
N LEU A 101 -17.87 -13.45 25.06
CA LEU A 101 -18.91 -12.46 25.32
C LEU A 101 -20.27 -13.07 24.97
N ARG A 102 -21.10 -13.31 25.99
CA ARG A 102 -22.48 -13.77 25.85
C ARG A 102 -23.42 -12.71 26.40
N MET A 103 -24.31 -12.21 25.56
CA MET A 103 -25.23 -11.15 25.95
C MET A 103 -26.65 -11.47 25.46
N PRO A 104 -27.68 -11.31 26.31
CA PRO A 104 -29.06 -11.52 25.89
C PRO A 104 -29.44 -10.47 24.84
N VAL A 105 -30.16 -10.90 23.80
CA VAL A 105 -30.76 -10.00 22.81
C VAL A 105 -31.71 -9.02 23.53
N GLY A 106 -31.70 -7.76 23.11
CA GLY A 106 -32.54 -6.70 23.66
C GLY A 106 -31.83 -5.36 23.81
N ILE A 107 -32.56 -4.40 24.38
CA ILE A 107 -32.11 -3.02 24.59
C ILE A 107 -32.24 -2.67 26.07
N TYR A 108 -31.11 -2.41 26.72
CA TYR A 108 -30.98 -2.32 28.17
C TYR A 108 -30.17 -1.08 28.57
N ASN A 109 -30.62 -0.38 29.61
CA ASN A 109 -29.86 0.67 30.29
C ASN A 109 -29.29 1.75 29.35
N SER A 110 -30.03 2.14 28.31
CA SER A 110 -29.48 2.94 27.20
C SER A 110 -30.35 4.15 26.84
N THR A 111 -29.72 5.21 26.33
CA THR A 111 -30.44 6.37 25.76
C THR A 111 -30.36 6.32 24.24
N ILE A 112 -31.52 6.24 23.58
CA ILE A 112 -31.65 6.06 22.14
C ILE A 112 -32.36 7.29 21.56
N ILE A 113 -31.75 7.93 20.56
CA ILE A 113 -32.24 9.19 19.98
C ILE A 113 -32.27 9.07 18.46
N SER A 114 -33.46 8.99 17.90
CA SER A 114 -33.68 8.95 16.45
C SER A 114 -32.82 7.90 15.73
N CYS A 115 -33.04 6.62 16.02
CA CYS A 115 -32.25 5.51 15.47
C CYS A 115 -33.10 4.46 14.75
N ASP A 116 -32.53 3.78 13.76
CA ASP A 116 -33.07 2.52 13.22
C ASP A 116 -32.24 1.36 13.78
N ILE A 117 -32.91 0.37 14.36
CA ILE A 117 -32.30 -0.76 15.06
C ILE A 117 -32.75 -2.04 14.36
N GLY A 118 -31.80 -2.84 13.89
CA GLY A 118 -32.05 -4.10 13.19
C GLY A 118 -32.59 -5.23 14.08
N ASP A 119 -32.69 -6.42 13.49
CA ASP A 119 -33.19 -7.61 14.16
C ASP A 119 -32.16 -8.17 15.17
N ASN A 120 -32.65 -8.65 16.30
CA ASN A 120 -31.92 -9.40 17.32
C ASN A 120 -30.61 -8.75 17.78
N VAL A 121 -30.63 -7.42 17.96
CA VAL A 121 -29.48 -6.68 18.48
C VAL A 121 -29.28 -6.88 19.98
N VAL A 122 -28.07 -6.58 20.45
CA VAL A 122 -27.74 -6.36 21.86
C VAL A 122 -27.30 -4.91 22.01
N ILE A 123 -28.06 -4.11 22.75
CA ILE A 123 -27.66 -2.75 23.14
C ILE A 123 -27.73 -2.67 24.66
N ASP A 124 -26.60 -2.73 25.34
CA ASP A 124 -26.57 -2.69 26.81
C ASP A 124 -25.56 -1.67 27.33
N ASN A 125 -26.03 -0.81 28.23
CA ASN A 125 -25.23 0.25 28.83
C ASN A 125 -24.57 1.16 27.77
N VAL A 126 -25.36 1.55 26.75
CA VAL A 126 -24.99 2.55 25.76
C VAL A 126 -25.56 3.89 26.20
N HIS A 127 -24.69 4.72 26.78
CA HIS A 127 -25.11 5.92 27.50
C HIS A 127 -25.77 6.96 26.59
N TYR A 128 -25.35 7.03 25.32
CA TYR A 128 -25.90 7.94 24.32
C TYR A 128 -25.74 7.36 22.90
N LEU A 129 -26.84 6.91 22.28
CA LEU A 129 -26.88 6.46 20.88
C LEU A 129 -27.80 7.38 20.08
N SER A 130 -27.27 8.12 19.13
CA SER A 130 -27.99 9.18 18.43
C SER A 130 -27.72 9.22 16.92
N HIS A 131 -28.80 9.16 16.12
CA HIS A 131 -28.77 9.25 14.66
C HIS A 131 -27.91 8.16 14.00
N TYR A 132 -28.19 6.90 14.38
CA TYR A 132 -27.53 5.71 13.84
C TYR A 132 -28.54 4.74 13.22
N ILE A 133 -28.10 4.04 12.19
CA ILE A 133 -28.75 2.87 11.61
C ILE A 133 -27.88 1.66 11.96
N LEU A 134 -28.42 0.74 12.75
CA LEU A 134 -27.77 -0.50 13.13
C LEU A 134 -28.32 -1.65 12.28
N GLY A 135 -27.42 -2.49 11.78
CA GLY A 135 -27.75 -3.75 11.13
C GLY A 135 -28.26 -4.81 12.11
N ASN A 136 -28.42 -6.02 11.61
CA ASN A 136 -28.89 -7.16 12.39
C ASN A 136 -27.78 -7.73 13.27
N GLU A 137 -28.15 -8.31 14.41
CA GLU A 137 -27.25 -9.04 15.30
C GLU A 137 -26.03 -8.20 15.77
N VAL A 138 -26.21 -6.88 15.82
CA VAL A 138 -25.19 -5.95 16.30
C VAL A 138 -25.10 -6.02 17.82
N VAL A 139 -23.89 -6.06 18.35
CA VAL A 139 -23.61 -6.03 19.80
C VAL A 139 -22.94 -4.72 20.18
N LEU A 140 -23.65 -3.85 20.88
CA LEU A 140 -23.16 -2.61 21.49
C LEU A 140 -23.20 -2.73 23.01
N VAL A 141 -22.04 -2.74 23.67
CA VAL A 141 -21.95 -2.93 25.14
C VAL A 141 -20.99 -1.94 25.78
N ASN A 142 -21.42 -1.23 26.83
CA ASN A 142 -20.59 -0.26 27.55
C ASN A 142 -19.97 0.78 26.59
N VAL A 143 -20.82 1.50 25.86
CA VAL A 143 -20.38 2.55 24.93
C VAL A 143 -20.84 3.91 25.45
N ASN A 144 -19.89 4.84 25.66
CA ASN A 144 -20.22 6.12 26.29
C ASN A 144 -20.95 7.08 25.35
N GLU A 145 -20.57 7.15 24.07
CA GLU A 145 -21.25 7.99 23.09
C GLU A 145 -21.10 7.42 21.67
N MET A 146 -22.23 7.26 20.98
CA MET A 146 -22.34 7.06 19.54
C MET A 146 -23.25 8.16 18.97
N ALA A 147 -22.69 9.14 18.26
CA ALA A 147 -23.47 10.27 17.75
C ALA A 147 -23.10 10.64 16.31
N THR A 148 -24.10 10.96 15.50
CA THR A 148 -23.86 11.49 14.14
C THR A 148 -24.40 12.90 14.02
N THR A 149 -23.67 13.75 13.32
CA THR A 149 -24.06 15.11 12.95
C THR A 149 -24.63 15.13 11.53
N SER A 150 -25.53 16.06 11.25
CA SER A 150 -26.18 16.13 9.92
C SER A 150 -25.22 16.49 8.78
N HIS A 151 -24.04 17.01 9.09
CA HIS A 151 -22.99 17.34 8.13
C HIS A 151 -21.82 16.34 8.15
N ALA A 152 -22.02 15.14 8.72
CA ALA A 152 -21.01 14.08 8.73
C ALA A 152 -20.50 13.74 7.32
N LYS A 153 -19.17 13.57 7.22
CA LYS A 153 -18.46 13.24 5.97
C LYS A 153 -17.88 11.83 5.98
N PHE A 154 -17.85 11.17 7.15
CA PHE A 154 -17.32 9.84 7.35
C PHE A 154 -15.87 9.70 6.83
N GLY A 155 -15.05 10.73 7.04
CA GLY A 155 -13.64 10.76 6.62
C GLY A 155 -13.41 11.17 5.17
N ASN A 156 -14.45 11.28 4.35
CA ASN A 156 -14.32 11.73 2.95
C ASN A 156 -14.03 13.23 2.88
N GLY A 157 -13.09 13.61 2.02
CA GLY A 157 -12.68 14.98 1.72
C GLY A 157 -13.69 15.71 0.82
N ILE A 158 -14.96 15.69 1.19
CA ILE A 158 -16.06 16.43 0.53
C ILE A 158 -16.50 17.63 1.38
N VAL A 159 -17.27 18.53 0.77
CA VAL A 159 -17.98 19.62 1.46
C VAL A 159 -19.48 19.38 1.34
N LYS A 160 -20.22 19.58 2.43
CA LYS A 160 -21.69 19.48 2.47
C LYS A 160 -22.34 20.82 2.09
N GLU A 161 -23.60 20.78 1.69
CA GLU A 161 -24.37 22.00 1.35
C GLU A 161 -24.26 23.05 2.46
N GLY A 162 -23.98 24.31 2.10
CA GLY A 162 -23.84 25.42 3.04
C GLY A 162 -22.59 25.39 3.94
N GLU A 163 -21.68 24.43 3.76
CA GLU A 163 -20.35 24.48 4.40
C GLU A 163 -19.35 25.26 3.52
N PRO A 164 -18.40 26.00 4.12
CA PRO A 164 -17.33 26.65 3.38
C PRO A 164 -16.25 25.64 2.95
N GLU A 165 -15.51 25.93 1.88
CA GLU A 165 -14.48 25.03 1.33
C GLU A 165 -13.33 24.75 2.32
N GLU A 166 -13.06 25.68 3.24
CA GLU A 166 -12.03 25.57 4.28
C GLU A 166 -12.23 24.39 5.24
N VAL A 167 -13.46 23.88 5.41
CA VAL A 167 -13.73 22.71 6.25
C VAL A 167 -13.51 21.38 5.52
N ARG A 168 -13.08 21.41 4.26
CA ARG A 168 -12.70 20.19 3.54
C ARG A 168 -11.48 19.57 4.21
N ILE A 169 -11.56 18.26 4.39
CA ILE A 169 -10.45 17.48 4.91
C ILE A 169 -9.50 17.20 3.76
N TRP A 170 -8.23 17.50 3.99
CA TRP A 170 -7.13 17.25 3.07
C TRP A 170 -6.12 16.30 3.72
N LEU A 171 -5.55 15.41 2.92
CA LEU A 171 -4.46 14.53 3.30
C LEU A 171 -3.15 15.12 2.74
N GLU A 172 -2.31 15.67 3.61
CA GLU A 172 -1.07 16.38 3.23
C GLU A 172 0.08 15.38 3.00
N LEU A 173 0.10 14.75 1.83
CA LEU A 173 1.08 13.72 1.50
C LEU A 173 2.45 14.30 1.10
N CYS A 174 3.51 13.54 1.39
CA CYS A 174 4.91 13.70 0.97
C CYS A 174 5.65 14.95 1.44
N ASN A 175 5.07 16.14 1.44
CA ASN A 175 5.72 17.33 2.01
C ASN A 175 4.94 17.86 3.21
N GLU A 176 5.66 18.43 4.18
CA GLU A 176 5.09 18.95 5.42
C GLU A 176 4.39 20.30 5.21
N ASN A 177 4.71 21.04 4.14
CA ASN A 177 4.05 22.30 3.79
C ASN A 177 2.64 22.13 3.15
N GLY A 178 2.21 20.89 2.88
CA GLY A 178 0.88 20.59 2.35
C GLY A 178 0.68 20.87 0.86
N GLY A 179 1.73 21.23 0.11
CA GLY A 179 1.65 21.52 -1.33
C GLY A 179 1.23 20.32 -2.19
N ARG A 180 1.35 19.10 -1.66
CA ARG A 180 0.92 17.85 -2.33
C ARG A 180 -0.37 17.25 -1.77
N LYS A 181 -1.19 18.04 -1.09
CA LYS A 181 -2.42 17.56 -0.45
C LYS A 181 -3.46 16.97 -1.41
N VAL A 182 -4.07 15.85 -1.05
CA VAL A 182 -5.14 15.18 -1.81
C VAL A 182 -6.41 15.12 -0.98
N ALA A 183 -7.60 15.12 -1.59
CA ALA A 183 -8.84 14.93 -0.84
C ALA A 183 -9.11 13.42 -0.69
N PRO A 184 -9.12 12.86 0.53
CA PRO A 184 -9.34 11.44 0.72
C PRO A 184 -10.76 11.04 0.33
N PHE A 185 -10.93 9.81 -0.16
CA PHE A 185 -12.26 9.28 -0.44
C PHE A 185 -12.33 7.77 -0.18
N SER A 186 -13.52 7.30 0.16
CA SER A 186 -13.79 5.89 0.40
C SER A 186 -13.59 5.12 -0.91
N GLY A 187 -12.64 4.19 -0.91
CA GLY A 187 -12.22 3.43 -2.10
C GLY A 187 -11.00 4.00 -2.82
N MET A 188 -10.34 5.04 -2.28
CA MET A 188 -9.10 5.58 -2.85
C MET A 188 -7.98 4.55 -2.85
N LEU A 189 -7.33 4.39 -4.01
CA LEU A 189 -6.22 3.48 -4.24
C LEU A 189 -4.88 4.24 -4.16
N PRO A 190 -3.74 3.56 -3.90
CA PRO A 190 -2.45 4.24 -3.83
C PRO A 190 -2.07 4.92 -5.16
N GLY A 191 -2.51 4.35 -6.30
CA GLY A 191 -2.34 4.96 -7.61
C GLY A 191 -3.07 6.31 -7.75
N ASP A 192 -4.27 6.43 -7.17
CA ASP A 192 -5.04 7.69 -7.17
C ASP A 192 -4.32 8.78 -6.37
N ALA A 193 -3.84 8.41 -5.18
CA ALA A 193 -3.09 9.30 -4.30
C ALA A 193 -1.79 9.79 -4.97
N TRP A 194 -1.06 8.87 -5.62
CA TRP A 194 0.16 9.20 -6.33
C TRP A 194 -0.11 10.13 -7.52
N LEU A 195 -1.07 9.79 -8.37
CA LEU A 195 -1.43 10.58 -9.55
C LEU A 195 -1.84 12.01 -9.16
N TRP A 196 -2.67 12.14 -8.13
CA TRP A 196 -3.09 13.45 -7.64
C TRP A 196 -1.91 14.23 -7.02
N SER A 197 -1.05 13.57 -6.22
CA SER A 197 0.09 14.21 -5.54
C SER A 197 1.22 14.66 -6.46
N ARG A 198 1.41 14.04 -7.63
CA ARG A 198 2.56 14.31 -8.52
C ARG A 198 2.30 15.37 -9.58
N TYR A 199 1.15 15.35 -10.24
CA TYR A 199 0.83 16.21 -11.39
C TYR A 199 0.27 17.58 -10.97
N ARG A 200 0.92 18.24 -10.00
CA ARG A 200 0.40 19.48 -9.37
C ARG A 200 0.31 20.67 -10.30
N ALA A 201 1.19 20.75 -11.30
CA ALA A 201 1.16 21.81 -12.30
C ALA A 201 0.01 21.68 -13.31
N ASP A 202 -0.63 20.51 -13.43
CA ASP A 202 -1.76 20.31 -14.35
C ASP A 202 -3.08 20.68 -13.68
N GLU A 203 -3.39 21.98 -13.61
CA GLU A 203 -4.59 22.51 -12.94
C GLU A 203 -5.91 21.89 -13.46
N ALA A 204 -5.98 21.58 -14.75
CA ALA A 204 -7.15 20.93 -15.35
C ALA A 204 -7.34 19.52 -14.78
N LEU A 205 -6.26 18.74 -14.66
CA LEU A 205 -6.30 17.42 -14.04
C LEU A 205 -6.64 17.51 -12.54
N GLN A 206 -6.02 18.44 -11.81
CA GLN A 206 -6.27 18.67 -10.38
C GLN A 206 -7.75 19.00 -10.10
N SER A 207 -8.34 19.84 -10.96
CA SER A 207 -9.75 20.21 -10.88
C SER A 207 -10.68 19.01 -11.14
N GLN A 208 -10.32 18.11 -12.07
CA GLN A 208 -11.09 16.89 -12.31
C GLN A 208 -11.04 15.94 -11.11
N PHE A 209 -9.89 15.75 -10.45
CA PHE A 209 -9.82 14.90 -9.25
C PHE A 209 -10.68 15.43 -8.10
N LEU A 210 -10.63 16.74 -7.84
CA LEU A 210 -11.51 17.34 -6.84
C LEU A 210 -12.99 17.17 -7.21
N ALA A 211 -13.34 17.35 -8.48
CA ALA A 211 -14.69 17.13 -8.97
C ALA A 211 -15.13 15.66 -8.87
N PHE A 212 -14.26 14.70 -9.15
CA PHE A 212 -14.54 13.26 -8.98
C PHE A 212 -14.86 12.96 -7.53
N THR A 213 -14.02 13.44 -6.59
CA THR A 213 -14.22 13.23 -5.15
C THR A 213 -15.50 13.89 -4.66
N GLN A 214 -15.79 15.13 -5.06
CA GLN A 214 -17.02 15.81 -4.67
C GLN A 214 -18.28 15.14 -5.24
N LYS A 215 -18.21 14.58 -6.46
CA LYS A 215 -19.34 13.87 -7.10
C LYS A 215 -19.52 12.44 -6.62
N ALA A 216 -18.49 11.82 -6.04
CA ALA A 216 -18.53 10.42 -5.61
C ALA A 216 -19.47 10.20 -4.40
N PHE A 217 -19.83 11.25 -3.68
CA PHE A 217 -20.67 11.18 -2.48
C PHE A 217 -21.76 12.26 -2.51
N ASP A 218 -22.89 11.99 -1.86
CA ASP A 218 -23.96 12.97 -1.74
C ASP A 218 -23.55 14.10 -0.76
N HIS A 219 -23.69 15.34 -1.21
CA HIS A 219 -23.31 16.55 -0.47
C HIS A 219 -24.44 17.08 0.41
N LYS A 220 -25.63 16.46 0.35
CA LYS A 220 -26.75 16.79 1.24
C LYS A 220 -26.46 16.47 2.70
N ARG A 221 -27.14 17.20 3.57
CA ARG A 221 -27.12 17.00 5.03
C ARG A 221 -28.21 16.04 5.47
N GLY A 222 -27.96 15.32 6.55
CA GLY A 222 -28.94 14.41 7.19
C GLY A 222 -28.62 12.93 7.06
N TYR A 223 -27.42 12.56 6.61
CA TYR A 223 -26.99 11.16 6.63
C TYR A 223 -26.73 10.70 8.07
N TYR A 224 -27.24 9.52 8.41
CA TYR A 224 -27.02 8.87 9.69
C TYR A 224 -25.72 8.07 9.69
N GLY A 225 -25.15 7.88 10.87
CA GLY A 225 -24.08 6.91 11.09
C GLY A 225 -24.61 5.51 10.85
N LYS A 226 -23.73 4.58 10.49
CA LYS A 226 -24.11 3.21 10.17
C LYS A 226 -23.21 2.22 10.89
N VAL A 227 -23.82 1.15 11.39
CA VAL A 227 -23.14 -0.06 11.84
C VAL A 227 -23.72 -1.22 11.04
N GLY A 228 -22.89 -1.94 10.29
CA GLY A 228 -23.30 -3.12 9.53
C GLY A 228 -23.70 -4.29 10.42
N ASP A 229 -24.13 -5.38 9.80
CA ASP A 229 -24.61 -6.57 10.52
C ASP A 229 -23.47 -7.22 11.32
N ARG A 230 -23.81 -7.93 12.39
CA ARG A 230 -22.89 -8.75 13.20
C ARG A 230 -21.65 -8.00 13.71
N CYS A 231 -21.73 -6.67 13.79
CA CYS A 231 -20.67 -5.86 14.36
C CYS A 231 -20.66 -5.97 15.88
N ILE A 232 -19.48 -5.88 16.46
CA ILE A 232 -19.29 -5.93 17.90
C ILE A 232 -18.51 -4.71 18.32
N ILE A 233 -19.14 -3.84 19.10
CA ILE A 233 -18.56 -2.62 19.64
C ILE A 233 -18.71 -2.68 21.16
N LYS A 234 -17.60 -2.80 21.86
CA LYS A 234 -17.63 -2.91 23.32
C LYS A 234 -16.60 -2.07 24.05
N ASN A 235 -16.95 -1.65 25.26
CA ASN A 235 -16.09 -0.90 26.18
C ASN A 235 -15.42 0.30 25.50
N SER A 236 -16.13 1.01 24.62
CA SER A 236 -15.58 2.09 23.80
C SER A 236 -16.13 3.43 24.27
N LEU A 237 -15.35 4.50 24.13
CA LEU A 237 -15.75 5.82 24.63
C LEU A 237 -16.49 6.60 23.53
N ILE A 238 -15.76 7.39 22.73
CA ILE A 238 -16.37 8.31 21.76
C ILE A 238 -16.37 7.69 20.37
N ILE A 239 -17.54 7.48 19.79
CA ILE A 239 -17.72 7.15 18.36
C ILE A 239 -18.61 8.24 17.75
N LYS A 240 -18.06 9.03 16.84
CA LYS A 240 -18.76 10.20 16.30
C LYS A 240 -18.59 10.35 14.80
N ASP A 241 -19.70 10.47 14.07
CA ASP A 241 -19.70 10.60 12.61
C ASP A 241 -18.97 9.41 11.93
N VAL A 242 -19.30 8.17 12.35
CA VAL A 242 -18.60 6.97 11.87
C VAL A 242 -19.54 6.06 11.09
N TRP A 243 -19.06 5.56 9.94
CA TRP A 243 -19.67 4.49 9.17
C TRP A 243 -18.85 3.22 9.33
N ILE A 244 -19.48 2.14 9.80
CA ILE A 244 -18.87 0.85 10.10
C ILE A 244 -19.52 -0.23 9.23
N GLY A 245 -18.72 -0.95 8.44
CA GLY A 245 -19.14 -2.12 7.65
C GLY A 245 -19.42 -3.35 8.51
N SER A 246 -20.04 -4.37 7.94
CA SER A 246 -20.46 -5.58 8.66
C SER A 246 -19.28 -6.36 9.24
N ASP A 247 -19.55 -7.12 10.30
CA ASP A 247 -18.59 -8.03 10.95
C ASP A 247 -17.35 -7.30 11.52
N ALA A 248 -17.44 -5.98 11.72
CA ALA A 248 -16.36 -5.22 12.35
C ALA A 248 -16.27 -5.51 13.84
N TYR A 249 -15.04 -5.58 14.37
CA TYR A 249 -14.78 -5.77 15.79
C TYR A 249 -14.07 -4.56 16.38
N ILE A 250 -14.75 -3.84 17.28
CA ILE A 250 -14.24 -2.65 17.95
C ILE A 250 -14.30 -2.86 19.46
N LYS A 251 -13.14 -2.78 20.12
CA LYS A 251 -13.03 -2.97 21.58
C LYS A 251 -12.13 -1.91 22.19
N GLY A 252 -12.61 -1.21 23.21
CA GLY A 252 -11.73 -0.34 24.00
C GLY A 252 -11.27 0.93 23.28
N ALA A 253 -11.91 1.33 22.18
CA ALA A 253 -11.48 2.51 21.44
C ALA A 253 -11.78 3.78 22.26
N ASN A 254 -10.78 4.66 22.39
CA ASN A 254 -10.93 5.92 23.11
C ASN A 254 -11.70 6.95 22.27
N LYS A 255 -11.39 7.02 20.98
CA LYS A 255 -12.01 8.00 20.08
C LYS A 255 -11.96 7.55 18.64
N LEU A 256 -13.12 7.39 18.02
CA LEU A 256 -13.30 7.18 16.59
C LEU A 256 -14.15 8.34 16.07
N LYS A 257 -13.57 9.25 15.28
CA LYS A 257 -14.28 10.44 14.81
C LYS A 257 -14.14 10.67 13.32
N ASN A 258 -15.27 10.84 12.64
CA ASN A 258 -15.35 11.15 11.22
C ASN A 258 -14.56 10.13 10.39
N LEU A 259 -15.00 8.88 10.46
CA LEU A 259 -14.34 7.73 9.85
C LEU A 259 -15.28 6.93 8.96
N THR A 260 -14.72 6.32 7.92
CA THR A 260 -15.30 5.13 7.28
C THR A 260 -14.42 3.94 7.65
N ILE A 261 -15.02 2.89 8.22
CA ILE A 261 -14.37 1.64 8.58
C ILE A 261 -15.04 0.54 7.74
N HIS A 262 -14.39 0.16 6.65
CA HIS A 262 -14.85 -0.94 5.81
C HIS A 262 -14.53 -2.27 6.47
N SER A 263 -15.51 -3.16 6.43
CA SER A 263 -15.44 -4.50 7.00
C SER A 263 -16.49 -5.35 6.31
N THR A 264 -16.15 -6.60 6.03
CA THR A 264 -17.04 -7.61 5.47
C THR A 264 -16.83 -8.94 6.21
N PRO A 265 -17.74 -9.93 6.06
CA PRO A 265 -17.53 -11.26 6.63
C PRO A 265 -16.19 -11.90 6.21
N GLU A 266 -15.78 -11.69 4.95
CA GLU A 266 -14.57 -12.28 4.36
C GLU A 266 -13.29 -11.50 4.72
N ALA A 267 -13.42 -10.21 5.07
CA ALA A 267 -12.31 -9.34 5.43
C ALA A 267 -12.71 -8.40 6.59
N SER A 268 -12.88 -8.99 7.77
CA SER A 268 -13.25 -8.27 8.99
C SER A 268 -12.15 -7.29 9.41
N THR A 269 -12.54 -6.05 9.71
CA THR A 269 -11.66 -5.01 10.26
C THR A 269 -11.78 -4.95 11.78
N GLN A 270 -10.64 -4.80 12.45
CA GLN A 270 -10.53 -4.84 13.90
C GLN A 270 -9.86 -3.58 14.45
N ILE A 271 -10.48 -2.97 15.47
CA ILE A 271 -9.93 -1.83 16.22
C ILE A 271 -9.93 -2.14 17.71
N GLY A 272 -8.75 -2.17 18.31
CA GLY A 272 -8.53 -2.51 19.70
C GLY A 272 -8.36 -1.32 20.63
N GLU A 273 -7.87 -1.65 21.83
CA GLU A 273 -7.90 -0.79 23.00
C GLU A 273 -7.01 0.45 22.85
N GLY A 274 -7.48 1.57 23.40
CA GLY A 274 -6.74 2.83 23.49
C GLY A 274 -6.60 3.59 22.16
N CYS A 275 -7.19 3.10 21.07
CA CYS A 275 -7.03 3.74 19.76
C CYS A 275 -7.76 5.09 19.66
N GLU A 276 -7.10 6.05 19.02
CA GLU A 276 -7.59 7.40 18.75
C GLU A 276 -7.45 7.70 17.25
N MET A 277 -8.57 7.70 16.52
CA MET A 277 -8.59 7.81 15.06
C MET A 277 -9.54 8.93 14.62
N VAL A 278 -9.03 9.90 13.87
CA VAL A 278 -9.79 11.10 13.47
C VAL A 278 -9.57 11.44 12.00
N ASN A 279 -10.67 11.68 11.27
CA ASN A 279 -10.67 12.08 9.85
C ASN A 279 -9.93 11.06 8.97
N GLY A 280 -10.45 9.85 8.82
CA GLY A 280 -9.73 8.81 8.10
C GLY A 280 -10.61 7.73 7.52
N ILE A 281 -9.98 6.90 6.71
CA ILE A 281 -10.62 5.82 5.96
C ILE A 281 -9.81 4.55 6.19
N VAL A 282 -10.50 3.51 6.63
CA VAL A 282 -9.93 2.18 6.86
C VAL A 282 -10.60 1.22 5.90
N SER A 283 -9.84 0.66 4.97
CA SER A 283 -10.29 -0.41 4.09
C SER A 283 -10.44 -1.74 4.83
N GLU A 284 -11.00 -2.72 4.15
CA GLU A 284 -11.33 -4.05 4.66
C GLU A 284 -10.10 -4.81 5.17
N GLY A 285 -10.31 -5.73 6.12
CA GLY A 285 -9.28 -6.62 6.65
C GLY A 285 -8.19 -5.94 7.47
N CYS A 286 -8.35 -4.67 7.86
CA CYS A 286 -7.33 -3.94 8.60
C CYS A 286 -7.32 -4.31 10.09
N THR A 287 -6.14 -4.18 10.72
CA THR A 287 -5.96 -4.44 12.16
C THR A 287 -5.29 -3.25 12.83
N ILE A 288 -5.99 -2.61 13.77
CA ILE A 288 -5.51 -1.43 14.49
C ILE A 288 -5.59 -1.68 15.99
N PHE A 289 -4.46 -1.81 16.70
CA PHE A 289 -4.46 -2.21 18.12
C PHE A 289 -3.43 -1.49 18.97
N TYR A 290 -3.65 -1.55 20.28
CA TYR A 290 -2.68 -1.17 21.32
C TYR A 290 -2.32 0.32 21.28
N GLY A 291 -3.31 1.20 21.36
CA GLY A 291 -3.08 2.64 21.57
C GLY A 291 -2.66 3.43 20.34
N VAL A 292 -2.99 2.97 19.13
CA VAL A 292 -2.68 3.67 17.87
C VAL A 292 -3.31 5.07 17.84
N LYS A 293 -2.57 6.02 17.28
CA LYS A 293 -3.04 7.39 17.03
C LYS A 293 -3.00 7.70 15.54
N ALA A 294 -4.15 7.92 14.92
CA ALA A 294 -4.24 8.20 13.49
C ALA A 294 -5.07 9.46 13.22
N VAL A 295 -4.51 10.41 12.45
CA VAL A 295 -5.17 11.69 12.16
C VAL A 295 -4.96 12.07 10.71
N ARG A 296 -6.05 12.28 9.94
CA ARG A 296 -5.98 12.53 8.49
C ARG A 296 -5.18 11.42 7.82
N PHE A 297 -5.81 10.26 7.66
CA PHE A 297 -5.10 9.06 7.21
C PHE A 297 -5.97 8.21 6.31
N LEU A 298 -5.29 7.38 5.50
CA LEU A 298 -5.93 6.28 4.79
C LEU A 298 -5.14 5.00 5.00
N MET A 299 -5.84 3.94 5.40
CA MET A 299 -5.30 2.59 5.52
C MET A 299 -5.93 1.73 4.43
N ALA A 300 -5.13 1.28 3.47
CA ALA A 300 -5.57 0.37 2.44
C ALA A 300 -5.70 -1.06 2.98
N SER A 301 -6.41 -1.89 2.22
CA SER A 301 -6.87 -3.23 2.62
C SER A 301 -5.77 -4.11 3.23
N HIS A 302 -6.11 -4.83 4.29
CA HIS A 302 -5.22 -5.76 5.01
C HIS A 302 -3.93 -5.13 5.58
N SER A 303 -3.94 -3.81 5.81
CA SER A 303 -2.83 -3.13 6.50
C SER A 303 -3.01 -3.17 8.03
N GLN A 304 -1.91 -2.97 8.74
CA GLN A 304 -1.85 -3.14 10.19
C GLN A 304 -1.14 -1.95 10.85
N LEU A 305 -1.76 -1.40 11.90
CA LEU A 305 -1.17 -0.41 12.81
C LEU A 305 -1.20 -0.96 14.23
N LYS A 306 -0.07 -0.99 14.92
CA LYS A 306 0.01 -1.60 16.27
C LYS A 306 0.89 -0.81 17.23
N TYR A 307 0.69 -1.07 18.53
CA TYR A 307 1.61 -0.74 19.61
C TYR A 307 1.97 0.75 19.70
N GLY A 308 0.96 1.63 19.63
CA GLY A 308 1.15 3.07 19.76
C GLY A 308 1.65 3.77 18.49
N ALA A 309 1.64 3.08 17.34
CA ALA A 309 2.00 3.70 16.06
C ALA A 309 1.18 4.97 15.80
N ARG A 310 1.84 5.99 15.25
CA ARG A 310 1.25 7.26 14.85
C ARG A 310 1.24 7.35 13.33
N LEU A 311 0.06 7.53 12.75
CA LEU A 311 -0.13 7.71 11.30
C LEU A 311 -0.85 9.04 11.06
N ILE A 312 -0.11 10.07 10.63
CA ILE A 312 -0.64 11.43 10.50
C ILE A 312 -0.41 11.93 9.08
N ASN A 313 -1.42 12.52 8.45
CA ASN A 313 -1.32 13.05 7.07
C ASN A 313 -0.74 12.03 6.07
N SER A 314 -1.06 10.75 6.24
CA SER A 314 -0.37 9.67 5.54
C SER A 314 -1.30 8.64 4.92
N TYR A 315 -0.84 8.03 3.83
CA TYR A 315 -1.47 6.90 3.15
C TYR A 315 -0.63 5.65 3.38
N LEU A 316 -1.24 4.62 3.96
CA LEU A 316 -0.61 3.30 4.19
C LEU A 316 -1.16 2.29 3.19
N GLY A 317 -0.29 1.78 2.31
CA GLY A 317 -0.62 0.80 1.28
C GLY A 317 -1.06 -0.57 1.81
N SER A 318 -1.67 -1.36 0.93
CA SER A 318 -2.22 -2.67 1.30
C SER A 318 -1.14 -3.62 1.81
N ASN A 319 -1.53 -4.53 2.70
CA ASN A 319 -0.63 -5.53 3.31
C ASN A 319 0.60 -4.93 4.04
N ALA A 320 0.59 -3.63 4.34
CA ALA A 320 1.66 -2.99 5.08
C ALA A 320 1.48 -3.14 6.59
N THR A 321 2.57 -3.16 7.33
CA THR A 321 2.56 -3.23 8.80
C THR A 321 3.44 -2.15 9.39
N ILE A 322 2.85 -1.31 10.26
CA ILE A 322 3.58 -0.36 11.10
C ILE A 322 3.29 -0.66 12.58
N SER A 323 4.34 -0.81 13.38
CA SER A 323 4.25 -1.01 14.83
C SER A 323 5.12 -0.01 15.57
N CYS A 324 4.63 0.62 16.63
CA CYS A 324 5.38 1.52 17.54
C CYS A 324 5.95 2.83 16.96
N CYS A 325 5.82 3.09 15.66
CA CYS A 325 6.57 4.16 14.99
C CYS A 325 5.76 5.43 14.76
N GLU A 326 6.45 6.50 14.40
CA GLU A 326 5.85 7.75 13.98
C GLU A 326 6.03 7.95 12.47
N VAL A 327 4.90 8.08 11.76
CA VAL A 327 4.81 8.29 10.32
C VAL A 327 3.97 9.52 10.00
N LEU A 328 4.59 10.54 9.39
CA LEU A 328 3.93 11.80 9.01
C LEU A 328 4.10 12.10 7.53
N ASN A 329 3.07 12.72 6.95
CA ASN A 329 3.11 13.29 5.60
C ASN A 329 3.73 12.32 4.57
N SER A 330 3.33 11.05 4.60
CA SER A 330 3.97 10.00 3.80
C SER A 330 2.98 9.26 2.91
N LEU A 331 3.39 9.00 1.67
CA LEU A 331 2.68 8.13 0.73
C LEU A 331 3.44 6.82 0.61
N ILE A 332 2.88 5.76 1.21
CA ILE A 332 3.52 4.46 1.31
C ILE A 332 2.73 3.46 0.47
N PHE A 333 3.38 2.90 -0.55
CA PHE A 333 2.78 1.86 -1.39
C PHE A 333 2.75 0.50 -0.69
N PRO A 334 2.06 -0.51 -1.26
CA PRO A 334 1.86 -1.81 -0.61
C PRO A 334 3.12 -2.54 -0.13
N ALA A 335 2.91 -3.45 0.83
CA ALA A 335 3.93 -4.34 1.40
C ALA A 335 5.10 -3.63 2.11
N HIS A 336 4.81 -2.54 2.82
CA HIS A 336 5.77 -1.86 3.68
C HIS A 336 5.85 -2.49 5.07
N GLU A 337 7.06 -2.60 5.63
CA GLU A 337 7.31 -3.16 6.95
C GLU A 337 8.13 -2.20 7.81
N GLN A 338 7.59 -1.86 9.00
CA GLN A 338 8.24 -1.00 9.97
C GLN A 338 7.78 -1.38 11.39
N HIS A 339 8.64 -1.97 12.22
CA HIS A 339 8.20 -2.60 13.47
C HIS A 339 8.73 -1.96 14.77
N HIS A 340 9.70 -1.05 14.67
CA HIS A 340 10.53 -0.68 15.82
C HIS A 340 10.31 0.78 16.21
N ASN A 341 9.94 1.00 17.48
CA ASN A 341 9.63 2.31 18.08
C ASN A 341 10.62 3.42 17.68
N ASN A 342 11.90 3.11 17.69
CA ASN A 342 12.98 4.06 17.41
C ASN A 342 13.16 4.42 15.92
N SER A 343 12.23 4.05 15.03
CA SER A 343 12.26 4.45 13.62
C SER A 343 11.24 5.55 13.33
N PHE A 344 11.63 6.47 12.45
CA PHE A 344 10.88 7.67 12.09
C PHE A 344 10.81 7.80 10.57
N LEU A 345 9.62 8.08 10.04
CA LEU A 345 9.40 8.27 8.60
C LEU A 345 8.51 9.49 8.35
N CYS A 346 9.11 10.56 7.84
CA CYS A 346 8.41 11.78 7.51
C CYS A 346 8.71 12.26 6.10
N ALA A 347 7.72 12.87 5.49
CA ALA A 347 7.85 13.55 4.19
C ALA A 347 8.41 12.64 3.08
N ALA A 348 7.86 11.43 2.96
CA ALA A 348 8.39 10.40 2.07
C ALA A 348 7.36 9.86 1.06
N LEU A 349 7.85 9.51 -0.12
CA LEU A 349 7.21 8.59 -1.06
C LEU A 349 8.03 7.29 -1.06
N LEU A 350 7.45 6.22 -0.52
CA LEU A 350 8.03 4.87 -0.58
C LEU A 350 7.25 4.02 -1.55
N GLN A 351 7.89 3.61 -2.65
CA GLN A 351 7.22 2.92 -3.77
C GLN A 351 6.98 1.42 -3.55
N GLY A 352 6.90 1.00 -2.29
CA GLY A 352 6.42 -0.32 -1.86
C GLY A 352 7.55 -1.30 -1.55
N GLN A 353 7.20 -2.44 -0.97
CA GLN A 353 8.16 -3.49 -0.58
C GLN A 353 9.33 -2.99 0.28
N SER A 354 9.12 -1.90 1.02
CA SER A 354 10.16 -1.25 1.80
C SER A 354 10.24 -1.87 3.19
N ASN A 355 11.43 -1.81 3.78
CA ASN A 355 11.69 -2.30 5.13
C ASN A 355 12.50 -1.27 5.92
N MET A 356 11.87 -0.67 6.91
CA MET A 356 12.48 0.34 7.78
C MET A 356 13.05 -0.35 9.02
N ALA A 357 14.38 -0.43 9.10
CA ALA A 357 15.03 -1.05 10.25
C ALA A 357 14.94 -0.18 11.52
N ALA A 358 15.21 -0.80 12.67
CA ALA A 358 15.28 -0.10 13.95
C ALA A 358 16.28 1.06 13.91
N GLY A 359 15.90 2.21 14.45
CA GLY A 359 16.76 3.40 14.52
C GLY A 359 16.88 4.17 13.20
N ALA A 360 16.18 3.77 12.13
CA ALA A 360 16.17 4.53 10.89
C ALA A 360 15.45 5.87 11.11
N THR A 361 16.18 6.98 10.96
CA THR A 361 15.66 8.35 11.07
C THR A 361 15.58 8.97 9.67
N VAL A 362 14.39 8.91 9.09
CA VAL A 362 14.10 9.47 7.77
C VAL A 362 13.12 10.62 7.96
N GLY A 363 13.64 11.84 8.12
CA GLY A 363 12.83 13.02 8.41
C GLY A 363 13.31 14.29 7.69
N SER A 364 12.37 15.18 7.37
CA SER A 364 12.61 16.38 6.56
C SER A 364 12.82 17.66 7.40
N ASN A 365 12.33 17.69 8.65
CA ASN A 365 12.30 18.90 9.46
C ASN A 365 13.53 19.13 10.36
N HIS A 366 13.57 20.32 10.99
CA HIS A 366 14.62 20.79 11.92
C HIS A 366 16.04 20.99 11.34
N ASN A 367 16.15 21.23 10.03
CA ASN A 367 17.43 21.49 9.35
C ASN A 367 17.71 22.99 9.07
N SER A 368 17.03 23.91 9.75
CA SER A 368 17.03 25.38 9.55
C SER A 368 16.45 25.91 8.22
N ARG A 369 15.95 25.02 7.34
CA ARG A 369 15.26 25.37 6.09
C ARG A 369 13.75 25.12 6.20
N GLY A 370 13.01 25.44 5.13
CA GLY A 370 11.57 25.17 5.04
C GLY A 370 11.25 23.67 5.18
N ALA A 371 10.03 23.36 5.61
CA ALA A 371 9.53 21.99 5.72
C ALA A 371 8.96 21.49 4.38
N ASP A 372 9.77 21.61 3.32
CA ASP A 372 9.39 21.35 1.93
C ASP A 372 10.22 20.23 1.26
N GLY A 373 11.18 19.66 1.99
CA GLY A 373 11.98 18.54 1.50
C GLY A 373 11.21 17.23 1.44
N GLU A 374 11.51 16.38 0.46
CA GLU A 374 10.90 15.07 0.21
C GLU A 374 11.97 13.99 -0.01
N LEU A 375 11.71 12.79 0.48
CA LEU A 375 12.45 11.59 0.11
C LEU A 375 11.61 10.74 -0.85
N VAL A 376 12.21 10.31 -1.95
CA VAL A 376 11.57 9.41 -2.92
C VAL A 376 12.42 8.16 -3.04
N ALA A 377 11.87 7.02 -2.66
CA ALA A 377 12.59 5.76 -2.78
C ALA A 377 11.79 4.74 -3.58
N GLY A 378 12.51 4.10 -4.51
CA GLY A 378 12.02 2.99 -5.31
C GLY A 378 11.59 1.80 -4.45
N ARG A 379 10.96 0.84 -5.14
CA ARG A 379 10.49 -0.40 -4.54
C ARG A 379 11.64 -1.16 -3.88
N GLY A 380 11.43 -1.77 -2.72
CA GLY A 380 12.49 -2.53 -2.05
C GLY A 380 13.48 -1.70 -1.24
N PHE A 381 13.22 -0.40 -1.03
CA PHE A 381 14.08 0.48 -0.24
C PHE A 381 14.24 -0.04 1.20
N TRP A 382 15.50 -0.13 1.65
CA TRP A 382 15.83 -0.65 2.97
C TRP A 382 16.91 0.22 3.62
N PRO A 383 16.54 1.18 4.49
CA PRO A 383 17.49 1.79 5.41
C PRO A 383 17.78 0.81 6.56
N GLY A 384 19.05 0.41 6.68
CA GLY A 384 19.55 -0.48 7.73
C GLY A 384 19.49 0.15 9.12
N LEU A 385 19.98 -0.60 10.12
CA LEU A 385 19.93 -0.17 11.52
C LEU A 385 20.60 1.19 11.72
N CYS A 386 19.95 2.10 12.45
CA CYS A 386 20.51 3.43 12.77
C CYS A 386 21.00 4.21 11.54
N VAL A 387 20.23 4.19 10.45
CA VAL A 387 20.48 5.03 9.27
C VAL A 387 19.83 6.40 9.48
N SER A 388 20.59 7.48 9.27
CA SER A 388 20.06 8.85 9.23
C SER A 388 20.20 9.44 7.84
N LEU A 389 19.09 9.89 7.24
CA LEU A 389 19.06 10.42 5.87
C LEU A 389 18.58 11.87 5.84
N LYS A 390 19.24 12.68 5.00
CA LYS A 390 18.86 14.06 4.73
C LYS A 390 17.88 14.16 3.55
N HIS A 391 16.88 15.04 3.69
CA HIS A 391 16.01 15.45 2.60
C HIS A 391 16.61 16.66 1.87
N ASN A 392 16.49 16.82 0.55
CA ASN A 392 15.88 15.91 -0.43
C ASN A 392 16.78 14.72 -0.74
N SER A 393 16.21 13.53 -0.91
CA SER A 393 16.99 12.38 -1.42
C SER A 393 16.16 11.48 -2.32
N ARG A 394 16.82 10.84 -3.29
CA ARG A 394 16.23 9.87 -4.21
C ARG A 394 17.07 8.60 -4.28
N PHE A 395 16.38 7.45 -4.29
CA PHE A 395 17.01 6.13 -4.39
C PHE A 395 16.29 5.26 -5.42
N ALA A 396 17.07 4.60 -6.28
CA ALA A 396 16.60 3.57 -7.21
C ALA A 396 16.02 2.34 -6.49
N THR A 397 15.43 1.41 -7.25
CA THR A 397 14.84 0.19 -6.71
C THR A 397 15.87 -0.67 -5.97
N PHE A 398 15.43 -1.28 -4.87
CA PHE A 398 16.20 -2.20 -4.03
C PHE A 398 17.49 -1.60 -3.47
N ALA A 399 17.51 -0.29 -3.20
CA ALA A 399 18.61 0.34 -2.50
C ALA A 399 18.63 -0.05 -1.01
N LEU A 400 19.75 -0.62 -0.56
CA LEU A 400 20.04 -0.93 0.85
C LEU A 400 21.06 0.09 1.37
N VAL A 401 20.70 0.83 2.42
CA VAL A 401 21.60 1.80 3.05
C VAL A 401 22.15 1.19 4.33
N THR A 402 23.47 1.09 4.47
CA THR A 402 24.07 0.55 5.70
C THR A 402 23.99 1.53 6.84
N LYS A 403 24.04 1.03 8.07
CA LYS A 403 24.17 1.83 9.29
C LYS A 403 25.13 3.00 9.13
N GLY A 404 24.70 4.19 9.56
CA GLY A 404 25.51 5.41 9.54
C GLY A 404 24.70 6.66 9.27
N ASP A 405 25.37 7.80 9.43
CA ASP A 405 24.82 9.11 9.14
C ASP A 405 25.15 9.52 7.70
N TYR A 406 24.13 10.00 6.98
CA TYR A 406 24.24 10.50 5.61
C TYR A 406 23.81 11.98 5.62
N PRO A 407 24.74 12.90 5.95
CA PRO A 407 24.43 14.29 6.24
C PRO A 407 24.17 15.17 5.00
N ALA A 408 24.26 14.59 3.80
CA ALA A 408 24.07 15.27 2.53
C ALA A 408 22.87 14.68 1.78
N GLU A 409 22.24 15.50 0.94
CA GLU A 409 21.23 15.07 -0.02
C GLU A 409 21.84 14.03 -0.98
N LEU A 410 21.13 12.93 -1.23
CA LEU A 410 21.60 11.82 -2.06
C LEU A 410 20.70 11.61 -3.28
N ASP A 411 21.28 11.36 -4.44
CA ASP A 411 20.59 10.92 -5.64
C ASP A 411 21.31 9.70 -6.22
N ILE A 412 20.87 8.50 -5.83
CA ILE A 412 21.53 7.24 -6.16
C ILE A 412 20.74 6.49 -7.24
N PRO A 413 21.22 6.47 -8.50
CA PRO A 413 20.47 5.89 -9.63
C PRO A 413 20.73 4.39 -9.84
N LEU A 414 21.62 3.76 -9.07
CA LEU A 414 21.98 2.36 -9.26
C LEU A 414 21.01 1.43 -8.52
N PRO A 415 20.31 0.50 -9.21
CA PRO A 415 19.37 -0.42 -8.58
C PRO A 415 20.11 -1.56 -7.88
N PHE A 416 19.45 -2.21 -6.94
CA PHE A 416 19.99 -3.33 -6.16
C PHE A 416 21.31 -2.98 -5.44
N ALA A 417 21.52 -1.71 -5.14
CA ALA A 417 22.80 -1.22 -4.62
C ALA A 417 22.88 -1.27 -3.09
N LEU A 418 24.08 -1.48 -2.58
CA LEU A 418 24.44 -1.16 -1.20
C LEU A 418 25.08 0.23 -1.16
N ILE A 419 24.55 1.11 -0.31
CA ILE A 419 25.09 2.45 -0.06
C ILE A 419 25.69 2.44 1.33
N SER A 420 26.96 2.80 1.45
CA SER A 420 27.67 2.84 2.73
C SER A 420 28.54 4.08 2.89
N ASN A 421 28.62 4.58 4.12
CA ASN A 421 29.49 5.69 4.48
C ASN A 421 30.86 5.17 4.95
N ASP A 422 31.92 5.43 4.17
CA ASP A 422 33.30 5.17 4.57
C ASP A 422 33.88 6.41 5.25
N VAL A 423 33.75 6.43 6.59
CA VAL A 423 34.20 7.53 7.43
C VAL A 423 35.72 7.74 7.36
N HIS A 424 36.51 6.66 7.23
CA HIS A 424 37.97 6.75 7.25
C HIS A 424 38.52 7.41 6.00
N ARG A 425 37.93 7.13 4.83
CA ARG A 425 38.34 7.74 3.56
C ARG A 425 37.58 9.01 3.25
N ASN A 426 36.59 9.36 4.07
CA ASN A 426 35.60 10.39 3.76
C ASN A 426 35.03 10.19 2.35
N GLU A 427 34.46 9.01 2.11
CA GLU A 427 33.87 8.60 0.83
C GLU A 427 32.46 8.03 1.05
N LEU A 428 31.51 8.38 0.17
CA LEU A 428 30.29 7.60 0.01
C LEU A 428 30.60 6.44 -0.93
N ARG A 429 30.34 5.20 -0.50
CA ARG A 429 30.54 4.01 -1.33
C ARG A 429 29.21 3.49 -1.84
N VAL A 430 29.14 3.25 -3.15
CA VAL A 430 27.97 2.65 -3.80
C VAL A 430 28.39 1.36 -4.49
N MET A 431 27.76 0.27 -4.12
CA MET A 431 28.02 -1.07 -4.66
C MET A 431 26.78 -1.57 -5.41
N PRO A 432 26.72 -1.44 -6.74
CA PRO A 432 25.64 -1.99 -7.56
C PRO A 432 25.56 -3.52 -7.48
N ALA A 433 24.39 -4.06 -7.81
CA ALA A 433 24.11 -5.51 -7.82
C ALA A 433 24.52 -6.24 -6.53
N TYR A 434 24.46 -5.55 -5.38
CA TYR A 434 24.86 -6.10 -4.09
C TYR A 434 24.02 -7.31 -3.70
N TRP A 435 22.70 -7.23 -3.88
CA TRP A 435 21.78 -8.30 -3.48
C TRP A 435 22.14 -9.63 -4.11
N PHE A 436 22.36 -9.67 -5.42
CA PHE A 436 22.71 -10.87 -6.16
C PHE A 436 24.02 -11.51 -5.68
N GLN A 437 24.99 -10.70 -5.30
CA GLN A 437 26.31 -11.18 -4.87
C GLN A 437 26.35 -11.59 -3.39
N TYR A 438 25.62 -10.90 -2.52
CA TYR A 438 25.83 -11.01 -1.07
C TYR A 438 24.58 -11.42 -0.27
N ASN A 439 23.37 -11.13 -0.77
CA ASN A 439 22.13 -11.30 0.00
C ASN A 439 20.94 -11.80 -0.84
N MET A 440 21.17 -12.73 -1.76
CA MET A 440 20.14 -13.22 -2.69
C MET A 440 18.98 -13.90 -1.97
N TYR A 441 19.26 -14.56 -0.82
CA TYR A 441 18.24 -15.19 0.01
C TYR A 441 17.17 -14.19 0.45
N ALA A 442 17.56 -13.04 0.98
CA ALA A 442 16.59 -12.05 1.47
C ALA A 442 15.79 -11.42 0.33
N LEU A 443 16.43 -11.11 -0.81
CA LEU A 443 15.75 -10.56 -1.98
C LEU A 443 14.67 -11.51 -2.50
N ALA A 444 15.02 -12.78 -2.76
CA ALA A 444 14.09 -13.78 -3.28
C ALA A 444 12.99 -14.15 -2.26
N ARG A 445 13.37 -14.35 -1.00
CA ARG A 445 12.42 -14.69 0.08
C ARG A 445 11.41 -13.57 0.31
N ASN A 446 11.83 -12.31 0.21
CA ASN A 446 10.90 -11.19 0.40
C ASN A 446 9.86 -11.16 -0.72
N ALA A 447 10.26 -11.31 -1.99
CA ALA A 447 9.32 -11.39 -3.12
C ALA A 447 8.28 -12.52 -2.92
N TRP A 448 8.72 -13.71 -2.51
CA TRP A 448 7.84 -14.83 -2.16
C TRP A 448 6.87 -14.47 -1.01
N LYS A 449 7.39 -13.93 0.09
CA LYS A 449 6.58 -13.53 1.24
C LYS A 449 5.52 -12.48 0.91
N TYR A 450 5.83 -11.51 0.04
CA TYR A 450 4.88 -10.47 -0.32
C TYR A 450 3.69 -11.04 -1.09
N LYS A 451 3.94 -12.01 -1.99
CA LYS A 451 2.88 -12.73 -2.70
C LYS A 451 1.97 -13.49 -1.72
N ASP A 452 2.56 -14.23 -0.78
CA ASP A 452 1.80 -15.00 0.23
C ASP A 452 1.02 -14.13 1.22
N ARG A 453 1.51 -12.92 1.48
CA ARG A 453 0.88 -11.95 2.37
C ARG A 453 -0.22 -11.14 1.70
N ASP A 454 -0.34 -11.16 0.37
CA ASP A 454 -1.37 -10.40 -0.34
C ASP A 454 -2.75 -11.03 -0.19
N LYS A 455 -3.42 -10.67 0.90
CA LYS A 455 -4.74 -11.18 1.29
C LYS A 455 -5.91 -10.41 0.69
N ARG A 456 -5.64 -9.42 -0.15
CA ARG A 456 -6.68 -8.62 -0.82
C ARG A 456 -7.67 -9.51 -1.54
N ILE A 457 -8.95 -9.30 -1.26
CA ILE A 457 -10.07 -9.91 -1.99
C ILE A 457 -10.12 -9.32 -3.39
N GLU A 458 -10.33 -8.00 -3.48
CA GLU A 458 -10.39 -7.28 -4.75
C GLU A 458 -9.03 -6.71 -5.14
N LYS A 459 -8.42 -7.26 -6.20
CA LYS A 459 -7.10 -6.86 -6.70
C LYS A 459 -7.20 -5.86 -7.85
N THR A 460 -7.88 -4.73 -7.61
CA THR A 460 -8.13 -3.68 -8.63
C THR A 460 -6.85 -3.16 -9.28
N GLN A 461 -5.81 -2.89 -8.48
CA GLN A 461 -4.46 -2.65 -9.00
C GLN A 461 -3.65 -3.95 -8.92
N HIS A 462 -3.12 -4.37 -10.06
CA HIS A 462 -2.13 -5.45 -10.14
C HIS A 462 -0.84 -4.99 -9.46
N LEU A 463 -0.32 -5.75 -8.49
CA LEU A 463 0.90 -5.41 -7.76
C LEU A 463 2.07 -6.26 -8.24
N GLU A 464 3.16 -5.63 -8.64
CA GLU A 464 4.40 -6.33 -9.04
C GLU A 464 5.25 -6.64 -7.79
N PHE A 465 5.20 -7.88 -7.30
CA PHE A 465 5.99 -8.34 -6.16
C PHE A 465 7.36 -8.91 -6.53
N HIS A 466 7.57 -9.29 -7.78
CA HIS A 466 8.84 -9.83 -8.23
C HIS A 466 9.89 -8.71 -8.30
N PHE A 467 11.11 -8.99 -7.85
CA PHE A 467 12.18 -7.99 -7.84
C PHE A 467 12.70 -7.66 -9.25
N LEU A 468 12.36 -8.46 -10.26
CA LEU A 468 12.52 -8.12 -11.68
C LEU A 468 11.17 -7.68 -12.24
N GLY A 469 10.94 -6.36 -12.25
CA GLY A 469 9.81 -5.71 -12.89
C GLY A 469 10.26 -4.67 -13.92
N PRO A 470 9.33 -4.07 -14.68
CA PRO A 470 9.66 -3.04 -15.66
C PRO A 470 10.43 -1.84 -15.07
N ASP A 471 10.15 -1.47 -13.82
CA ASP A 471 10.86 -0.43 -13.07
C ASP A 471 12.35 -0.79 -12.90
N SER A 472 12.62 -1.88 -12.19
CA SER A 472 13.97 -2.30 -11.83
C SER A 472 14.80 -2.71 -13.05
N MET A 473 14.17 -3.31 -14.06
CA MET A 473 14.89 -3.77 -15.26
C MET A 473 15.22 -2.63 -16.22
N SER A 474 14.40 -1.57 -16.24
CA SER A 474 14.78 -0.33 -16.95
C SER A 474 15.94 0.36 -16.25
N GLU A 475 15.92 0.42 -14.92
CA GLU A 475 17.06 0.93 -14.12
C GLU A 475 18.33 0.09 -14.31
N VAL A 476 18.22 -1.23 -14.51
CA VAL A 476 19.37 -2.10 -14.82
C VAL A 476 20.02 -1.74 -16.15
N LEU A 477 19.24 -1.49 -17.20
CA LEU A 477 19.79 -1.05 -18.48
C LEU A 477 20.47 0.32 -18.37
N GLU A 478 19.85 1.27 -17.66
CA GLU A 478 20.46 2.58 -17.42
C GLU A 478 21.73 2.46 -16.57
N ALA A 479 21.74 1.59 -15.58
CA ALA A 479 22.92 1.31 -14.75
C ALA A 479 24.09 0.78 -15.60
N ILE A 480 23.85 -0.08 -16.59
CA ILE A 480 24.90 -0.52 -17.54
C ILE A 480 25.54 0.72 -18.20
N TYR A 481 24.73 1.63 -18.73
CA TYR A 481 25.24 2.84 -19.41
C TYR A 481 25.98 3.78 -18.45
N ILE A 482 25.49 3.91 -17.22
CA ILE A 482 26.17 4.66 -16.15
C ILE A 482 27.54 4.04 -15.87
N LEU A 483 27.62 2.71 -15.68
CA LEU A 483 28.89 2.03 -15.38
C LEU A 483 29.89 2.13 -16.54
N GLU A 484 29.43 1.99 -17.78
CA GLU A 484 30.25 2.23 -18.98
C GLU A 484 30.82 3.65 -18.97
N LYS A 485 29.98 4.67 -18.74
CA LYS A 485 30.43 6.06 -18.66
C LYS A 485 31.44 6.28 -17.54
N LEU A 486 31.17 5.77 -16.33
CA LEU A 486 32.04 5.96 -15.16
C LEU A 486 33.41 5.30 -15.35
N CYS A 487 33.46 4.09 -15.93
CA CYS A 487 34.72 3.42 -16.26
C CYS A 487 35.52 4.20 -17.31
N GLY A 488 34.85 4.68 -18.36
CA GLY A 488 35.50 5.50 -19.39
C GLY A 488 36.09 6.80 -18.85
N LEU A 489 35.34 7.51 -17.99
CA LEU A 489 35.81 8.72 -17.32
C LEU A 489 37.02 8.43 -16.43
N ALA A 490 36.97 7.35 -15.66
CA ALA A 490 38.09 6.95 -14.80
C ALA A 490 39.34 6.61 -15.63
N PHE A 491 39.16 5.94 -16.77
CA PHE A 491 40.26 5.63 -17.70
C PHE A 491 40.89 6.91 -18.27
N PHE A 492 40.09 7.81 -18.85
CA PHE A 492 40.62 9.03 -19.47
C PHE A 492 41.16 10.03 -18.44
N ARG A 493 40.73 9.97 -17.18
CA ARG A 493 41.34 10.73 -16.09
C ARG A 493 42.76 10.25 -15.77
N GLN A 494 43.00 8.94 -15.82
CA GLN A 494 44.32 8.36 -15.56
C GLN A 494 45.23 8.39 -16.79
N PHE A 495 44.65 8.30 -18.00
CA PHE A 495 45.35 8.35 -19.28
C PHE A 495 44.75 9.47 -20.14
N PRO A 496 45.11 10.74 -19.86
CA PRO A 496 44.57 11.89 -20.59
C PRO A 496 44.89 11.81 -22.08
N GLN A 497 43.93 12.22 -22.91
CA GLN A 497 44.12 12.45 -24.33
C GLN A 497 44.28 13.94 -24.61
N ASP A 498 44.81 14.28 -25.79
CA ASP A 498 44.98 15.68 -26.24
C ASP A 498 43.64 16.44 -26.35
N GLN A 499 42.54 15.71 -26.58
CA GLN A 499 41.18 16.27 -26.65
C GLN A 499 40.30 15.65 -25.57
N THR A 500 39.42 16.47 -24.99
CA THR A 500 38.43 15.99 -24.02
C THR A 500 37.46 15.02 -24.72
N PRO A 501 37.37 13.75 -24.27
CA PRO A 501 36.52 12.77 -24.91
C PRO A 501 35.05 13.16 -24.76
N ASN A 502 34.29 13.04 -25.85
CA ASN A 502 32.85 13.24 -25.79
C ASN A 502 32.16 12.09 -25.03
N VAL A 503 30.84 12.24 -24.77
CA VAL A 503 30.06 11.26 -23.98
C VAL A 503 30.07 9.88 -24.61
N GLU A 504 29.97 9.80 -25.94
CA GLU A 504 29.93 8.54 -26.67
C GLU A 504 31.27 7.80 -26.63
N LEU A 505 32.37 8.50 -26.90
CA LEU A 505 33.73 7.95 -26.83
C LEU A 505 34.05 7.46 -25.42
N THR A 506 33.68 8.25 -24.40
CA THR A 506 33.81 7.90 -22.99
C THR A 506 33.09 6.58 -22.69
N ARG A 507 31.82 6.49 -23.07
CA ARG A 507 31.01 5.31 -22.81
C ARG A 507 31.54 4.08 -23.57
N ASN A 508 31.90 4.22 -24.84
CA ASN A 508 32.45 3.14 -25.65
C ASN A 508 33.76 2.60 -25.05
N LYS A 509 34.64 3.47 -24.54
CA LYS A 509 35.86 3.01 -23.88
C LYS A 509 35.55 2.22 -22.61
N GLY A 510 34.64 2.70 -21.77
CA GLY A 510 34.25 1.93 -20.59
C GLY A 510 33.57 0.61 -20.90
N LYS A 511 32.73 0.57 -21.95
CA LYS A 511 32.13 -0.67 -22.47
C LYS A 511 33.20 -1.67 -22.89
N GLU A 512 34.16 -1.24 -23.70
CA GLU A 512 35.30 -2.07 -24.15
C GLU A 512 36.04 -2.68 -22.95
N LEU A 513 36.38 -1.86 -21.95
CA LEU A 513 37.09 -2.30 -20.74
C LEU A 513 36.26 -3.33 -19.94
N LEU A 514 34.95 -3.11 -19.81
CA LEU A 514 34.05 -3.98 -19.06
C LEU A 514 33.79 -5.31 -19.78
N GLU A 515 33.61 -5.29 -21.11
CA GLU A 515 33.37 -6.48 -21.91
C GLU A 515 34.60 -7.37 -22.03
N THR A 516 35.79 -6.76 -22.18
CA THR A 516 37.07 -7.49 -22.24
C THR A 516 37.61 -7.91 -20.86
N LYS A 517 36.95 -7.46 -19.78
CA LYS A 517 37.39 -7.66 -18.38
C LYS A 517 38.83 -7.17 -18.18
N ASP A 518 39.13 -6.00 -18.73
CA ASP A 518 40.48 -5.45 -18.72
C ASP A 518 40.99 -5.32 -17.27
N PRO A 519 42.15 -5.92 -16.93
CA PRO A 519 42.74 -5.83 -15.60
C PRO A 519 42.98 -4.41 -15.10
N ILE A 520 43.06 -3.42 -16.01
CA ILE A 520 43.22 -2.01 -15.65
C ILE A 520 42.08 -1.50 -14.78
N LEU A 521 40.86 -2.03 -14.93
CA LEU A 521 39.69 -1.65 -14.14
C LEU A 521 39.90 -1.85 -12.63
N GLN A 522 40.74 -2.82 -12.24
CA GLN A 522 41.05 -3.06 -10.82
C GLN A 522 41.95 -1.96 -10.22
N ARG A 523 42.62 -1.17 -11.07
CA ARG A 523 43.53 -0.09 -10.70
C ARG A 523 42.89 1.29 -10.79
N LEU A 524 41.73 1.40 -11.46
CA LEU A 524 41.03 2.67 -11.61
C LEU A 524 40.21 3.01 -10.35
N ASP A 525 40.30 4.26 -9.90
CA ASP A 525 39.36 4.80 -8.93
C ASP A 525 38.13 5.37 -9.66
N ILE A 526 37.02 4.63 -9.61
CA ILE A 526 35.78 4.99 -10.29
C ILE A 526 34.91 5.84 -9.36
N PHE A 527 34.77 7.12 -9.70
CA PHE A 527 33.99 8.09 -8.94
C PHE A 527 32.79 8.62 -9.73
N ALA A 528 31.66 8.76 -9.06
CA ALA A 528 30.47 9.43 -9.57
C ALA A 528 30.42 10.90 -9.11
N GLU A 529 29.84 11.75 -9.95
CA GLU A 529 29.65 13.19 -9.69
C GLU A 529 28.16 13.50 -9.60
N GLY A 530 27.77 14.40 -8.70
CA GLY A 530 26.38 14.84 -8.52
C GLY A 530 25.46 13.88 -7.75
N TRP A 531 25.94 12.72 -7.32
CA TRP A 531 25.15 11.73 -6.57
C TRP A 531 25.01 12.06 -5.08
N GLU A 532 25.85 12.95 -4.59
CA GLU A 532 25.79 13.51 -3.25
C GLU A 532 26.01 15.01 -3.32
N ASN A 533 25.19 15.77 -2.60
CA ASN A 533 25.33 17.22 -2.50
C ASN A 533 26.39 17.63 -1.45
N SER A 534 27.64 17.25 -1.71
CA SER A 534 28.78 17.62 -0.87
C SER A 534 30.10 17.55 -1.65
N SER A 535 31.21 17.96 -1.03
CA SER A 535 32.55 17.81 -1.61
C SER A 535 33.14 16.39 -1.42
N ARG A 536 32.44 15.49 -0.72
CA ARG A 536 32.88 14.11 -0.50
C ARG A 536 32.78 13.32 -1.80
N LYS A 537 33.80 12.50 -2.06
CA LYS A 537 33.84 11.64 -3.25
C LYS A 537 32.81 10.52 -3.12
N VAL A 538 32.11 10.24 -4.22
CA VAL A 538 31.21 9.08 -4.32
C VAL A 538 31.91 7.99 -5.13
N ARG A 539 32.38 6.95 -4.45
CA ARG A 539 33.12 5.84 -5.06
C ARG A 539 32.19 4.70 -5.44
N VAL A 540 32.25 4.27 -6.70
CA VAL A 540 31.54 3.07 -7.16
C VAL A 540 32.49 1.89 -7.13
N VAL A 541 32.09 0.82 -6.44
CA VAL A 541 32.91 -0.39 -6.25
C VAL A 541 32.27 -1.60 -6.92
N LYS A 542 33.07 -2.64 -7.18
CA LYS A 542 32.58 -3.92 -7.75
C LYS A 542 31.88 -3.74 -9.10
N VAL A 543 32.37 -2.78 -9.88
CA VAL A 543 31.75 -2.34 -11.15
C VAL A 543 31.73 -3.46 -12.18
N MET A 544 32.82 -4.23 -12.30
CA MET A 544 32.92 -5.34 -13.26
C MET A 544 31.96 -6.48 -12.90
N GLU A 545 31.89 -6.87 -11.63
CA GLU A 545 30.96 -7.90 -11.16
C GLU A 545 29.50 -7.47 -11.35
N ALA A 546 29.18 -6.21 -11.03
CA ALA A 546 27.84 -5.67 -11.21
C ALA A 546 27.44 -5.57 -12.68
N TYR A 547 28.32 -5.08 -13.55
CA TYR A 547 28.09 -5.01 -15.00
C TYR A 547 27.77 -6.40 -15.57
N ARG A 548 28.53 -7.43 -15.18
CA ARG A 548 28.26 -8.82 -15.60
C ARG A 548 26.88 -9.30 -15.17
N ILE A 549 26.50 -9.07 -13.91
CA ILE A 549 25.19 -9.48 -13.38
C ILE A 549 24.07 -8.76 -14.12
N TYR A 550 24.20 -7.45 -14.35
CA TYR A 550 23.21 -6.69 -15.11
C TYR A 550 23.05 -7.20 -16.54
N LYS A 551 24.15 -7.53 -17.23
CA LYS A 551 24.09 -8.13 -18.58
C LYS A 551 23.44 -9.52 -18.57
N GLN A 552 23.71 -10.34 -17.56
CA GLN A 552 23.06 -11.64 -17.39
C GLN A 552 21.56 -11.50 -17.08
N LEU A 553 21.16 -10.50 -16.29
CA LEU A 553 19.76 -10.20 -16.02
C LEU A 553 19.01 -9.81 -17.30
N LEU A 554 19.61 -9.04 -18.21
CA LEU A 554 18.98 -8.70 -19.49
C LEU A 554 18.76 -9.93 -20.40
N LEU A 555 19.63 -10.95 -20.32
CA LEU A 555 19.46 -12.22 -21.04
C LEU A 555 18.42 -13.13 -20.36
N TYR A 556 18.38 -13.13 -19.03
CA TYR A 556 17.49 -13.98 -18.22
C TYR A 556 16.04 -13.46 -18.20
N TYR A 557 15.84 -12.16 -18.05
CA TYR A 557 14.53 -11.54 -17.80
C TYR A 557 13.48 -11.85 -18.88
N PRO A 558 13.78 -11.83 -20.20
CA PRO A 558 12.81 -12.20 -21.23
C PRO A 558 12.37 -13.66 -21.14
N ILE A 559 13.31 -14.59 -20.92
CA ILE A 559 13.02 -16.02 -20.77
C ILE A 559 12.18 -16.27 -19.53
N HIS A 560 12.49 -15.59 -18.42
CA HIS A 560 11.70 -15.64 -17.20
C HIS A 560 10.25 -15.17 -17.42
N CYS A 561 10.04 -14.00 -18.04
CA CYS A 561 8.69 -13.48 -18.30
C CYS A 561 7.88 -14.40 -19.21
N ILE A 562 8.52 -14.97 -20.24
CA ILE A 562 7.86 -15.92 -21.13
C ILE A 562 7.44 -17.19 -20.40
N LEU A 563 8.32 -17.77 -19.58
CA LEU A 563 8.05 -19.03 -18.87
C LEU A 563 7.00 -18.89 -17.76
N GLU A 564 6.75 -17.66 -17.29
CA GLU A 564 5.62 -17.37 -16.39
C GLU A 564 4.26 -17.34 -17.13
N ASN A 565 4.25 -17.10 -18.45
CA ASN A 565 3.04 -16.74 -19.20
C ASN A 565 2.65 -17.71 -20.33
N LEU A 566 3.57 -18.53 -20.84
CA LEU A 566 3.31 -19.49 -21.92
C LEU A 566 2.98 -20.89 -21.40
N ASP A 567 2.03 -21.55 -22.07
CA ASP A 567 1.67 -22.95 -21.84
C ASP A 567 2.87 -23.86 -22.14
N GLU A 568 3.08 -24.86 -21.30
CA GLU A 568 4.31 -25.66 -21.20
C GLU A 568 4.60 -26.52 -22.45
N ALA A 569 3.63 -26.64 -23.36
CA ALA A 569 3.67 -27.58 -24.48
C ALA A 569 4.22 -27.01 -25.81
N ALA A 570 4.26 -25.68 -26.00
CA ALA A 570 4.66 -25.09 -27.28
C ALA A 570 6.17 -24.76 -27.34
N PRO A 571 6.91 -25.18 -28.39
CA PRO A 571 8.30 -24.76 -28.58
C PRO A 571 8.35 -23.28 -28.93
N LEU A 572 9.17 -22.50 -28.21
CA LEU A 572 9.38 -21.09 -28.48
C LEU A 572 10.23 -20.89 -29.74
N LYS A 573 9.72 -20.17 -30.74
CA LYS A 573 10.47 -19.86 -31.98
C LYS A 573 10.76 -18.36 -32.11
N PRO A 574 11.84 -17.98 -32.82
CA PRO A 574 12.12 -16.58 -33.16
C PRO A 574 10.93 -15.85 -33.79
N GLU A 575 10.17 -16.52 -34.65
CA GLU A 575 9.01 -15.91 -35.32
C GLU A 575 7.89 -15.57 -34.34
N ASP A 576 7.68 -16.39 -33.30
CA ASP A 576 6.68 -16.14 -32.26
C ASP A 576 7.09 -14.91 -31.42
N ILE A 577 8.38 -14.79 -31.12
CA ILE A 577 8.95 -13.63 -30.41
C ILE A 577 8.82 -12.37 -31.26
N HIS A 578 9.15 -12.45 -32.55
CA HIS A 578 9.02 -11.33 -33.47
C HIS A 578 7.56 -10.87 -33.62
N ALA A 579 6.62 -11.81 -33.74
CA ALA A 579 5.20 -11.51 -33.77
C ALA A 579 4.72 -10.81 -32.48
N MET A 580 5.25 -11.22 -31.32
CA MET A 580 4.93 -10.62 -30.02
C MET A 580 5.49 -9.20 -29.85
N ILE A 581 6.75 -8.96 -30.23
CA ILE A 581 7.38 -7.63 -30.07
C ILE A 581 6.85 -6.64 -31.12
N GLY A 582 6.49 -7.16 -32.30
CA GLY A 582 6.02 -6.42 -33.47
C GLY A 582 7.09 -5.61 -34.19
N ASN A 583 6.74 -5.09 -35.37
CA ASN A 583 7.63 -4.30 -36.25
C ASN A 583 7.76 -2.81 -35.88
N LYS A 584 7.11 -2.36 -34.81
CA LYS A 584 7.12 -0.94 -34.42
C LYS A 584 8.42 -0.61 -33.69
N ASN A 585 8.94 0.60 -33.95
CA ASN A 585 10.20 1.17 -33.47
C ASN A 585 10.71 0.63 -32.13
N THR A 586 12.03 0.45 -32.06
CA THR A 586 12.86 0.06 -30.90
C THR A 586 12.78 1.01 -29.70
N ASP A 587 11.80 1.92 -29.66
CA ASP A 587 11.64 2.87 -28.58
C ASP A 587 11.19 2.12 -27.32
N LEU A 588 12.05 2.20 -26.31
CA LEU A 588 11.83 1.54 -25.04
C LEU A 588 10.71 2.26 -24.31
N ALA A 589 9.58 1.59 -24.10
CA ALA A 589 8.49 2.15 -23.30
C ALA A 589 9.01 2.47 -21.89
N SER A 590 8.82 3.71 -21.45
CA SER A 590 9.06 4.11 -20.06
C SER A 590 7.92 3.61 -19.18
N TRP A 591 8.21 3.26 -17.94
CA TRP A 591 7.25 2.75 -16.98
C TRP A 591 7.27 3.58 -15.71
N SER A 592 6.07 3.80 -15.17
CA SER A 592 5.85 4.49 -13.90
C SER A 592 5.24 3.52 -12.89
N ASN A 593 5.75 3.53 -11.66
CA ASN A 593 5.14 2.81 -10.54
C ASN A 593 4.00 3.67 -9.96
N VAL A 594 2.77 3.33 -10.34
CA VAL A 594 1.53 4.02 -9.96
C VAL A 594 0.86 3.26 -8.81
N GLY A 595 1.31 3.50 -7.58
CA GLY A 595 0.73 2.88 -6.39
C GLY A 595 1.09 1.40 -6.17
N GLY A 596 2.13 0.90 -6.82
CA GLY A 596 2.53 -0.51 -6.82
C GLY A 596 2.20 -1.24 -8.12
N GLN A 597 1.39 -0.64 -8.99
CA GLN A 597 1.16 -1.13 -10.36
C GLN A 597 2.12 -0.45 -11.33
N MET A 598 2.80 -1.24 -12.14
CA MET A 598 3.64 -0.72 -13.21
C MET A 598 2.75 -0.38 -14.40
N ILE A 599 2.79 0.87 -14.86
CA ILE A 599 2.00 1.37 -16.00
C ILE A 599 2.95 2.03 -17.00
N GLN A 600 2.79 1.76 -18.30
CA GLN A 600 3.57 2.44 -19.33
C GLN A 600 3.22 3.93 -19.36
N GLU A 601 4.21 4.79 -19.58
CA GLU A 601 3.98 6.24 -19.57
C GLU A 601 2.99 6.67 -20.66
N ALA A 602 2.98 6.00 -21.82
CA ALA A 602 2.01 6.25 -22.88
C ALA A 602 0.56 5.97 -22.45
N ASP A 603 0.34 4.89 -21.69
CA ASP A 603 -0.98 4.55 -21.15
C ASP A 603 -1.39 5.54 -20.04
N LEU A 604 -0.42 5.97 -19.22
CA LEU A 604 -0.63 6.96 -18.19
C LEU A 604 -1.02 8.33 -18.79
N GLU A 605 -0.32 8.77 -19.83
CA GLU A 605 -0.65 9.97 -20.61
C GLU A 605 -2.04 9.85 -21.26
N ALA A 606 -2.39 8.67 -21.78
CA ALA A 606 -3.72 8.42 -22.35
C ALA A 606 -4.83 8.50 -21.29
N ILE A 607 -4.57 7.97 -20.07
CA ILE A 607 -5.47 8.10 -18.92
C ILE A 607 -5.64 9.58 -18.54
N ILE A 608 -4.55 10.32 -18.36
CA ILE A 608 -4.57 11.74 -18.00
C ILE A 608 -5.34 12.56 -19.06
N SER A 609 -5.06 12.33 -20.33
CA SER A 609 -5.75 12.95 -21.46
C SER A 609 -7.25 12.63 -21.43
N SER A 610 -7.61 11.38 -21.13
CA SER A 610 -9.01 10.94 -21.05
C SER A 610 -9.75 11.52 -19.85
N ILE A 611 -9.08 11.73 -18.71
CA ILE A 611 -9.63 12.44 -17.55
C ILE A 611 -9.92 13.90 -17.92
N LYS A 612 -8.93 14.60 -18.50
CA LYS A 612 -9.07 16.01 -18.88
C LYS A 612 -10.15 16.23 -19.93
N LYS A 613 -10.32 15.28 -20.86
CA LYS A 613 -11.38 15.28 -21.87
C LYS A 613 -12.74 14.78 -21.36
N GLY A 614 -12.86 14.42 -20.08
CA GLY A 614 -14.10 13.94 -19.46
C GLY A 614 -14.56 12.53 -19.88
N ARG A 615 -13.73 11.76 -20.59
CA ARG A 615 -14.03 10.37 -20.96
C ARG A 615 -13.98 9.45 -19.73
N ILE A 616 -12.91 9.60 -18.95
CA ILE A 616 -12.84 9.12 -17.58
C ILE A 616 -13.41 10.25 -16.72
N SER A 617 -14.54 10.00 -16.08
CA SER A 617 -15.34 11.04 -15.41
C SER A 617 -15.62 10.75 -13.94
N SER A 618 -14.98 9.71 -13.38
CA SER A 618 -15.14 9.28 -11.98
C SER A 618 -14.00 8.34 -11.57
N TRP A 619 -13.78 8.20 -10.27
CA TRP A 619 -12.83 7.24 -9.68
C TRP A 619 -13.13 5.80 -10.12
N SER A 620 -14.39 5.37 -10.10
CA SER A 620 -14.78 4.03 -10.56
C SER A 620 -14.38 3.76 -12.02
N LYS A 621 -14.49 4.75 -12.92
CA LYS A 621 -14.02 4.60 -14.31
C LYS A 621 -12.49 4.51 -14.40
N LEU A 622 -11.76 5.27 -13.58
CA LEU A 622 -10.30 5.18 -13.49
C LEU A 622 -9.87 3.80 -12.96
N HIS A 623 -10.53 3.30 -11.92
CA HIS A 623 -10.27 1.97 -11.36
C HIS A 623 -10.49 0.84 -12.37
N LYS A 624 -11.48 0.97 -13.27
CA LYS A 624 -11.67 0.04 -14.39
C LYS A 624 -10.49 0.07 -15.37
N GLN A 625 -9.87 1.22 -15.59
CA GLN A 625 -8.67 1.32 -16.43
C GLN A 625 -7.45 0.66 -15.74
N TYR A 626 -7.28 0.86 -14.43
CA TYR A 626 -6.23 0.14 -13.69
C TYR A 626 -6.39 -1.37 -13.79
N LYS A 627 -7.62 -1.88 -13.66
CA LYS A 627 -7.90 -3.31 -13.82
C LYS A 627 -7.54 -3.80 -15.22
N HIS A 628 -8.00 -3.10 -16.26
CA HIS A 628 -7.69 -3.46 -17.64
C HIS A 628 -6.17 -3.51 -17.92
N LEU A 629 -5.42 -2.48 -17.51
CA LEU A 629 -3.96 -2.47 -17.64
C LEU A 629 -3.28 -3.55 -16.79
N GLY A 630 -3.91 -3.94 -15.67
CA GLY A 630 -3.44 -5.04 -14.83
C GLY A 630 -3.64 -6.40 -15.48
N ASP A 631 -4.75 -6.59 -16.21
CA ASP A 631 -5.04 -7.82 -16.96
C ASP A 631 -4.05 -8.01 -18.12
N ASP A 632 -3.64 -6.92 -18.79
CA ASP A 632 -2.67 -6.93 -19.90
C ASP A 632 -1.19 -6.88 -19.45
N TYR A 633 -0.94 -6.79 -18.15
CA TYR A 633 0.39 -6.52 -17.58
C TYR A 633 1.42 -7.59 -17.96
N ALA A 634 1.06 -8.87 -17.86
CA ALA A 634 1.96 -9.99 -18.13
C ALA A 634 2.52 -9.97 -19.57
N SER A 635 1.65 -9.74 -20.55
CA SER A 635 2.05 -9.61 -21.96
C SER A 635 2.93 -8.38 -22.17
N SER A 636 2.51 -7.24 -21.63
CA SER A 636 3.24 -5.97 -21.75
C SER A 636 4.63 -6.01 -21.11
N LYS A 637 4.75 -6.65 -19.93
CA LYS A 637 6.02 -6.91 -19.24
C LYS A 637 6.94 -7.79 -20.07
N THR A 638 6.39 -8.82 -20.70
CA THR A 638 7.16 -9.73 -21.58
C THR A 638 7.71 -8.98 -22.79
N VAL A 639 6.88 -8.18 -23.48
CA VAL A 639 7.33 -7.34 -24.61
C VAL A 639 8.42 -6.36 -24.17
N HIS A 640 8.25 -5.71 -23.02
CA HIS A 640 9.26 -4.82 -22.45
C HIS A 640 10.58 -5.53 -22.19
N ALA A 641 10.56 -6.74 -21.64
CA ALA A 641 11.75 -7.54 -21.38
C ALA A 641 12.57 -7.78 -22.65
N PHE A 642 11.93 -8.20 -23.74
CA PHE A 642 12.61 -8.39 -25.01
C PHE A 642 13.15 -7.08 -25.60
N ARG A 643 12.38 -5.99 -25.55
CA ARG A 643 12.83 -4.69 -26.05
C ARG A 643 14.05 -4.16 -25.29
N LEU A 644 14.13 -4.40 -23.98
CA LEU A 644 15.32 -4.07 -23.19
C LEU A 644 16.56 -4.81 -23.70
N LEU A 645 16.44 -6.13 -23.92
CA LEU A 645 17.54 -6.92 -24.45
C LEU A 645 17.94 -6.47 -25.86
N MET A 646 16.98 -6.21 -26.74
CA MET A 646 17.25 -5.74 -28.12
C MET A 646 17.98 -4.41 -28.12
N LYS A 647 17.57 -3.47 -27.26
CA LYS A 647 18.24 -2.17 -27.09
C LYS A 647 19.68 -2.33 -26.59
N ASP A 648 19.94 -3.27 -25.69
CA ASP A 648 21.28 -3.59 -25.20
C ASP A 648 22.17 -4.26 -26.26
N GLN A 649 21.62 -5.18 -27.05
CA GLN A 649 22.36 -5.88 -28.10
C GLN A 649 22.55 -5.03 -29.37
N GLY A 650 21.80 -3.93 -29.53
CA GLY A 650 21.77 -3.17 -30.78
C GLY A 650 21.13 -3.93 -31.95
N SER A 651 20.34 -4.96 -31.65
CA SER A 651 19.61 -5.76 -32.65
C SER A 651 18.15 -5.30 -32.75
N LYS A 652 17.54 -5.50 -33.92
CA LYS A 652 16.10 -5.27 -34.13
C LYS A 652 15.27 -6.54 -33.98
N GLU A 653 15.91 -7.70 -34.08
CA GLU A 653 15.26 -9.00 -34.11
C GLU A 653 16.02 -10.00 -33.23
N VAL A 654 15.29 -10.99 -32.73
CA VAL A 654 15.88 -12.12 -32.00
C VAL A 654 16.20 -13.21 -33.01
N SER A 655 17.49 -13.40 -33.31
CA SER A 655 17.94 -14.52 -34.14
C SER A 655 17.86 -15.85 -33.38
N GLU A 656 17.90 -16.97 -34.10
CA GLU A 656 17.99 -18.31 -33.49
C GLU A 656 19.24 -18.43 -32.60
N GLU A 657 20.38 -17.90 -33.06
CA GLU A 657 21.64 -17.85 -32.29
C GLU A 657 21.51 -17.03 -30.99
N LEU A 658 20.81 -15.89 -31.05
CA LEU A 658 20.57 -15.07 -29.86
C LEU A 658 19.61 -15.77 -28.90
N LEU A 659 18.56 -16.41 -29.41
CA LEU A 659 17.63 -17.19 -28.60
C LEU A 659 18.33 -18.36 -27.90
N GLU A 660 19.19 -19.09 -28.62
CA GLU A 660 20.02 -20.15 -28.06
C GLU A 660 20.92 -19.61 -26.93
N LYS A 661 21.62 -18.50 -27.18
CA LYS A 661 22.44 -17.81 -26.17
C LYS A 661 21.62 -17.36 -24.96
N MET A 662 20.40 -16.86 -25.17
CA MET A 662 19.50 -16.45 -24.08
C MET A 662 19.12 -17.65 -23.22
N LEU A 663 18.72 -18.77 -23.83
CA LEU A 663 18.34 -19.98 -23.12
C LEU A 663 19.51 -20.55 -22.30
N PHE A 664 20.69 -20.71 -22.92
CA PHE A 664 21.90 -21.13 -22.20
C PHE A 664 22.21 -20.21 -21.03
N SER A 665 22.26 -18.90 -21.28
CA SER A 665 22.56 -17.93 -20.22
C SER A 665 21.50 -17.92 -19.12
N ALA A 666 20.22 -18.13 -19.46
CA ALA A 666 19.13 -18.17 -18.50
C ALA A 666 19.18 -19.43 -17.62
N ILE A 667 19.51 -20.58 -18.20
CA ILE A 667 19.72 -21.86 -17.49
C ILE A 667 20.86 -21.73 -16.49
N GLU A 668 22.03 -21.25 -16.94
CA GLU A 668 23.19 -21.04 -16.08
C GLU A 668 22.87 -20.02 -14.97
N PHE A 669 22.26 -18.91 -15.33
CA PHE A 669 21.97 -17.84 -14.37
C PHE A 669 20.91 -18.23 -13.35
N ARG A 670 19.83 -18.92 -13.76
CA ARG A 670 18.81 -19.40 -12.81
C ARG A 670 19.37 -20.41 -11.82
N SER A 671 20.23 -21.30 -12.30
CA SER A 671 20.95 -22.26 -11.45
C SER A 671 21.84 -21.53 -10.45
N TRP A 672 22.61 -20.55 -10.94
CA TRP A 672 23.45 -19.70 -10.09
C TRP A 672 22.63 -18.92 -9.05
N LEU A 673 21.48 -18.36 -9.41
CA LEU A 673 20.60 -17.66 -8.47
C LEU A 673 20.14 -18.60 -7.34
N SER A 674 19.72 -19.83 -7.67
CA SER A 674 19.29 -20.80 -6.66
C SER A 674 20.45 -21.19 -5.73
N GLU A 675 21.65 -21.36 -6.29
CA GLU A 675 22.85 -21.58 -5.50
C GLU A 675 23.15 -20.38 -4.60
N GLN A 676 23.05 -19.14 -5.09
CA GLN A 676 23.26 -17.94 -4.27
C GLN A 676 22.21 -17.79 -3.16
N VAL A 677 20.96 -18.20 -3.37
CA VAL A 677 19.95 -18.26 -2.31
C VAL A 677 20.41 -19.18 -1.19
N LEU A 678 20.88 -20.39 -1.52
CA LEU A 678 21.40 -21.34 -0.54
C LEU A 678 22.66 -20.80 0.16
N LEU A 679 23.67 -20.38 -0.61
CA LEU A 679 24.95 -19.91 -0.08
C LEU A 679 24.77 -18.67 0.80
N SER A 680 23.92 -17.73 0.39
CA SER A 680 23.60 -16.55 1.18
C SER A 680 22.99 -16.92 2.53
N ARG A 681 22.09 -17.91 2.59
CA ARG A 681 21.51 -18.37 3.86
C ARG A 681 22.51 -19.18 4.67
N LYS A 682 23.33 -20.01 4.02
CA LYS A 682 24.35 -20.84 4.67
C LYS A 682 25.35 -20.01 5.48
N LYS A 683 25.68 -18.78 5.04
CA LYS A 683 26.50 -17.82 5.81
C LYS A 683 26.01 -17.64 7.26
N ASP A 684 24.70 -17.71 7.50
CA ASP A 684 24.14 -17.58 8.85
C ASP A 684 24.48 -18.77 9.75
N TYR A 685 24.57 -19.97 9.17
CA TYR A 685 24.89 -21.23 9.86
C TYR A 685 26.40 -21.45 10.00
N ASP A 686 27.20 -20.90 9.09
CA ASP A 686 28.66 -21.00 9.14
C ASP A 686 29.30 -19.89 10.01
N ASN A 687 28.57 -18.82 10.33
CA ASN A 687 29.08 -17.69 11.09
C ASN A 687 29.31 -18.05 12.57
N LYS A 688 30.58 -18.12 12.97
CA LYS A 688 31.00 -18.39 14.36
C LYS A 688 30.36 -17.43 15.38
N PHE A 689 30.20 -16.15 15.06
CA PHE A 689 29.56 -15.17 15.93
C PHE A 689 28.05 -15.36 16.04
N ARG A 690 27.39 -15.98 15.05
CA ARG A 690 25.99 -16.39 15.19
C ARG A 690 25.87 -17.68 15.98
N ASN A 691 26.80 -18.61 15.80
CA ASN A 691 26.78 -19.89 16.50
C ASN A 691 27.17 -19.77 17.99
N MET A 692 27.89 -18.71 18.39
CA MET A 692 28.40 -18.57 19.77
C MET A 692 27.34 -18.48 20.87
N VAL A 693 26.08 -18.20 20.51
CA VAL A 693 24.96 -18.08 21.48
C VAL A 693 24.22 -19.39 21.73
N TYR A 694 24.59 -20.47 21.04
CA TYR A 694 24.02 -21.80 21.21
C TYR A 694 25.03 -22.72 21.87
N GLN A 695 24.56 -23.58 22.77
CA GLN A 695 25.34 -24.60 23.47
C GLN A 695 25.84 -25.70 22.52
N SER A 696 25.09 -25.97 21.44
CA SER A 696 25.48 -26.94 20.40
C SER A 696 24.85 -26.59 19.04
N LEU A 697 25.31 -27.26 17.97
CA LEU A 697 24.69 -27.14 16.65
C LEU A 697 23.27 -27.73 16.62
N ASP A 698 23.00 -28.75 17.44
CA ASP A 698 21.67 -29.35 17.57
C ASP A 698 20.69 -28.36 18.20
N GLU A 699 21.10 -27.63 19.27
CA GLU A 699 20.27 -26.58 19.87
C GLU A 699 19.99 -25.47 18.84
N ARG A 700 21.02 -25.02 18.10
CA ARG A 700 20.85 -24.03 17.04
C ARG A 700 19.80 -24.50 16.03
N ASP A 701 19.88 -25.73 15.55
CA ASP A 701 18.99 -26.24 14.51
C ASP A 701 17.56 -26.48 15.03
N LEU A 702 17.39 -26.81 16.32
CA LEU A 702 16.07 -26.84 16.97
C LEU A 702 15.47 -25.43 17.13
N VAL A 703 16.30 -24.42 17.44
CA VAL A 703 15.83 -23.04 17.66
C VAL A 703 15.58 -22.27 16.36
N LEU A 704 16.49 -22.39 15.38
CA LEU A 704 16.44 -21.66 14.12
C LEU A 704 15.75 -22.42 12.99
N GLY A 705 15.60 -23.74 13.14
CA GLY A 705 15.35 -24.67 12.03
C GLY A 705 16.64 -24.99 11.28
N SER A 706 16.82 -26.27 10.91
CA SER A 706 17.98 -26.68 10.11
C SER A 706 17.92 -26.10 8.70
N LEU A 707 19.09 -25.88 8.09
CA LEU A 707 19.20 -25.33 6.74
C LEU A 707 18.52 -26.26 5.71
N ASP A 708 18.68 -27.56 5.86
CA ASP A 708 18.16 -28.58 4.93
C ASP A 708 16.62 -28.66 4.90
N HIS A 709 15.96 -28.27 5.99
CA HIS A 709 14.51 -28.26 6.09
C HIS A 709 13.88 -26.88 5.83
N ASN A 710 14.66 -25.88 5.40
CA ASN A 710 14.13 -24.56 5.10
C ASN A 710 13.13 -24.63 3.93
N SER A 711 11.85 -24.37 4.19
CA SER A 711 10.77 -24.52 3.21
C SER A 711 10.99 -23.69 1.95
N PHE A 712 11.39 -22.42 2.11
CA PHE A 712 11.63 -21.52 0.99
C PHE A 712 12.79 -21.98 0.09
N ILE A 713 13.88 -22.52 0.65
CA ILE A 713 15.01 -23.03 -0.16
C ILE A 713 14.57 -24.23 -1.00
N ARG A 714 13.73 -25.12 -0.44
CA ARG A 714 13.20 -26.26 -1.18
C ARG A 714 12.31 -25.80 -2.34
N GLU A 715 11.40 -24.87 -2.06
CA GLU A 715 10.52 -24.29 -3.08
C GLU A 715 11.30 -23.57 -4.19
N ASP A 716 12.35 -22.80 -3.83
CA ASP A 716 13.24 -22.19 -4.83
C ASP A 716 13.97 -23.23 -5.69
N ARG A 717 14.45 -24.33 -5.10
CA ARG A 717 15.10 -25.42 -5.85
C ARG A 717 14.14 -26.13 -6.79
N ASP A 718 12.90 -26.36 -6.36
CA ASP A 718 11.88 -26.99 -7.20
C ASP A 718 11.47 -26.07 -8.35
N ALA A 719 11.27 -24.77 -8.07
CA ALA A 719 11.03 -23.76 -9.10
C ALA A 719 12.22 -23.63 -10.07
N CYS A 720 13.46 -23.72 -9.57
CA CYS A 720 14.66 -23.77 -10.39
C CYS A 720 14.64 -25.00 -11.31
N ARG A 721 14.39 -26.19 -10.77
CA ARG A 721 14.33 -27.43 -11.56
C ARG A 721 13.29 -27.33 -12.67
N SER A 722 12.08 -26.89 -12.35
CA SER A 722 11.00 -26.69 -13.31
C SER A 722 11.41 -25.71 -14.42
N PHE A 723 12.05 -24.58 -14.06
CA PHE A 723 12.56 -23.62 -15.04
C PHE A 723 13.61 -24.22 -15.98
N LEU A 724 14.56 -24.99 -15.43
CA LEU A 724 15.63 -25.62 -16.23
C LEU A 724 15.05 -26.68 -17.17
N GLU A 725 14.15 -27.53 -16.70
CA GLU A 725 13.48 -28.54 -17.52
C GLU A 725 12.74 -27.91 -18.71
N LYS A 726 11.98 -26.83 -18.46
CA LYS A 726 11.28 -26.10 -19.52
C LYS A 726 12.25 -25.45 -20.51
N SER A 727 13.31 -24.82 -20.03
CA SER A 727 14.31 -24.16 -20.87
C SER A 727 15.10 -25.16 -21.73
N HIS A 728 15.48 -26.31 -21.17
CA HIS A 728 16.15 -27.38 -21.93
C HIS A 728 15.29 -27.95 -23.04
N ARG A 729 13.98 -28.16 -22.79
CA ARG A 729 13.06 -28.62 -23.86
C ARG A 729 13.03 -27.65 -25.04
N TRP A 730 13.06 -26.34 -24.81
CA TRP A 730 13.12 -25.37 -25.90
C TRP A 730 14.46 -25.39 -26.63
N LEU A 731 15.56 -25.53 -25.89
CA LEU A 731 16.90 -25.63 -26.45
C LEU A 731 17.08 -26.87 -27.36
N ASP A 732 16.55 -28.03 -26.95
CA ASP A 732 16.60 -29.27 -27.73
C ASP A 732 15.81 -29.17 -29.04
N ASN A 733 14.68 -28.44 -29.01
CA ASN A 733 13.84 -28.21 -30.19
C ASN A 733 14.49 -27.27 -31.23
N ILE A 734 15.36 -26.36 -30.79
CA ILE A 734 16.17 -25.51 -31.67
C ILE A 734 17.27 -26.38 -32.32
N SER A 735 18.01 -27.12 -31.49
CA SER A 735 19.14 -27.95 -31.94
C SER A 735 18.76 -29.06 -32.93
N THR A 736 17.57 -29.66 -32.79
CA THR A 736 17.09 -30.72 -33.69
C THR A 736 16.68 -30.23 -35.08
N LYS A 737 16.42 -28.93 -35.27
CA LYS A 737 16.15 -28.33 -36.60
C LYS A 737 17.42 -27.99 -37.38
N THR A 738 18.48 -27.56 -36.69
CA THR A 738 19.78 -27.25 -37.32
C THR A 738 20.43 -28.49 -37.96
N LEU A 739 20.10 -29.68 -37.45
CA LEU A 739 20.54 -30.99 -38.00
C LEU A 739 19.67 -31.52 -39.15
N ARG A 740 18.46 -30.99 -39.36
CA ARG A 740 17.55 -31.39 -40.46
C ARG A 740 17.56 -30.41 -41.65
N SER A 741 18.20 -29.26 -41.49
CA SER A 741 18.33 -28.19 -42.50
C SER A 741 19.72 -28.12 -43.16
N LYS A 742 20.67 -28.95 -42.69
CA LYS A 742 21.92 -29.30 -43.36
C LYS A 742 21.78 -30.68 -43.97
#